data_AF-A0A930AXJ9-F1
#
_entry.id   AF-A0A930AXJ9-F1
#
_cell.length_a   1.000
_cell.length_b   1.000
_cell.length_c   1.000
_cell.angle_alpha   90.00
_cell.angle_beta   90.00
_cell.angle_gamma   90.00
#
_symmetry.space_group_name_H-M   'P 1'
#
loop_
_entity.id
_entity.type
_entity.pdbx_description
1 polymer ?
#
loop_
_entity_poly.entity_id
_entity_poly.type
_entity_poly.pdbx_seq_one_letter_code
_entity_poly.pdbx_strand_id
1 'polypeptide(L)'
;MKKSLDLNTIINFVLQAKTKKSIKDYIYDNRQYYAGNILTDLILTGDIEILKKLPGECLDFRNCMKVAVIFGDEGFSYLPKMKNRRNEISQALLGKTLEVKADPSSIYYDYYDKSYYLEKYIFANGVKALNTSYEILSFKNIKDLYRANNNNLIGVNLINVPVPKLDRKELDFTGAYVLRKDISLYPNAIAVDEIICEKKFYPKNFENNNLINHHFSVCYSYISEDGKFKEYSRTEWFDTFAEFSKYLNNDLSNSDLRGYNLNGVNLEDFNLDNALYDDPNYYTSRNLLNILSSSSLELYNPESKLPALYNFDYFSDYFAYYISDLHLDHKINNLSLGYDYEIPMYIEKKVNELYTSINRSADEDEDDSDSYVHSNYSPLFILGDISSSYEINKYFLEVLSNKFKFKDIILVLGNHELWESNYRVQLNKYKKLCKKLDIELLDNSMLVIKDGEYCASRLIRYSEDKLLKMSSAEIQKAVRNSRLIVFGGIGFAGLNKEFNATNGIFRDSLTRKEEILESKKIDKLYKKLNKALSSHQLVIATHMPKSDWSKEKNNKNWIYLHGHTHRNYFKNDLDEHIFADNQIGYKEKKFNLNHFNFCGRYDTLENYKDGIHTISPLAYLNFNRGKNIEVNYNSDLPVIMIKKNGFYLFMNKYNNKYRILRGGTAKRADYEPEYYYTNMDKQIDIILKPYNKYFELQSKVAKYIQSIGGSGIIHGAIVDIDFYNHIYVYPNGKLIPYSAQDIINKEIYSDLSILLEEQCPKLYLNYQSSQVPKLFQSNISIKKTYLDTDIYRVSNKMRSMQYLKECNVIREWTIQPKLVKSKKK
;
A
#
# COMPACT_ATOMS: atom_id res chain seq x y z
N MET A 1 -30.64 -44.44 -32.12
CA MET A 1 -30.55 -43.13 -32.81
C MET A 1 -31.45 -42.13 -32.11
N LYS A 2 -30.94 -41.33 -31.16
CA LYS A 2 -31.66 -40.12 -30.72
C LYS A 2 -31.61 -39.16 -31.92
N LYS A 3 -32.76 -38.70 -32.42
CA LYS A 3 -32.81 -37.68 -33.49
C LYS A 3 -32.00 -36.47 -32.99
N SER A 4 -30.87 -36.15 -33.64
CA SER A 4 -30.15 -34.91 -33.34
C SER A 4 -31.04 -33.76 -33.80
N LEU A 5 -31.30 -32.83 -32.90
CA LEU A 5 -31.95 -31.58 -33.24
C LEU A 5 -31.07 -30.84 -34.27
N ASP A 6 -31.65 -30.36 -35.37
CA ASP A 6 -30.92 -29.58 -36.38
C ASP A 6 -31.04 -28.07 -36.11
N LEU A 7 -30.07 -27.30 -36.62
CA LEU A 7 -30.00 -25.86 -36.38
C LEU A 7 -31.20 -25.11 -36.95
N ASN A 8 -31.77 -25.52 -38.10
CA ASN A 8 -32.91 -24.85 -38.71
C ASN A 8 -34.17 -24.97 -37.84
N THR A 9 -34.38 -26.13 -37.21
CA THR A 9 -35.47 -26.31 -36.24
C THR A 9 -35.33 -25.35 -35.05
N ILE A 10 -34.11 -25.15 -34.54
CA ILE A 10 -33.84 -24.21 -33.43
C ILE A 10 -34.06 -22.76 -33.88
N ILE A 11 -33.54 -22.38 -35.05
CA ILE A 11 -33.72 -21.03 -35.62
C ILE A 11 -35.21 -20.70 -35.74
N ASN A 12 -36.00 -21.61 -36.33
CA ASN A 12 -37.43 -21.42 -36.49
C ASN A 12 -38.14 -21.23 -35.14
N PHE A 13 -37.76 -22.01 -34.11
CA PHE A 13 -38.31 -21.82 -32.77
C PHE A 13 -37.95 -20.44 -32.19
N VAL A 14 -36.68 -20.02 -32.27
CA VAL A 14 -36.23 -18.71 -31.76
C VAL A 14 -36.98 -17.57 -32.45
N LEU A 15 -37.16 -17.65 -33.77
CA LEU A 15 -37.87 -16.63 -34.54
C LEU A 15 -39.38 -16.60 -34.24
N GLN A 16 -40.01 -17.73 -33.88
CA GLN A 16 -41.44 -17.80 -33.57
C GLN A 16 -41.76 -17.56 -32.08
N ALA A 17 -40.78 -17.73 -31.19
CA ALA A 17 -40.96 -17.59 -29.76
C ALA A 17 -41.42 -16.17 -29.37
N LYS A 18 -42.44 -16.11 -28.50
CA LYS A 18 -43.05 -14.85 -28.03
C LYS A 18 -42.33 -14.23 -26.84
N THR A 19 -41.50 -14.99 -26.11
CA THR A 19 -40.83 -14.50 -24.91
C THR A 19 -39.35 -14.93 -24.86
N LYS A 20 -38.50 -14.11 -24.23
CA LYS A 20 -37.10 -14.47 -23.98
C LYS A 20 -36.98 -15.67 -23.03
N LYS A 21 -37.90 -15.80 -22.09
CA LYS A 21 -37.96 -16.96 -21.18
C LYS A 21 -38.17 -18.28 -21.93
N SER A 22 -39.09 -18.33 -22.88
CA SER A 22 -39.30 -19.55 -23.69
C SER A 22 -38.09 -19.94 -24.54
N ILE A 23 -37.31 -18.96 -25.01
CA ILE A 23 -36.07 -19.22 -25.75
C ILE A 23 -35.01 -19.81 -24.81
N LYS A 24 -34.84 -19.22 -23.62
CA LYS A 24 -33.92 -19.73 -22.59
C LYS A 24 -34.25 -21.18 -22.21
N ASP A 25 -35.50 -21.44 -21.87
CA ASP A 25 -35.95 -22.76 -21.44
C ASP A 25 -35.72 -23.79 -22.57
N TYR A 26 -36.05 -23.42 -23.81
CA TYR A 26 -35.80 -24.27 -24.98
C TYR A 26 -34.31 -24.57 -25.22
N ILE A 27 -33.43 -23.56 -25.11
CA ILE A 27 -31.98 -23.76 -25.24
C ILE A 27 -31.48 -24.70 -24.13
N TYR A 28 -31.94 -24.51 -22.90
CA TYR A 28 -31.55 -25.33 -21.76
C TYR A 28 -31.98 -26.79 -21.92
N ASP A 29 -33.24 -27.02 -22.32
CA ASP A 29 -33.82 -28.35 -22.45
C ASP A 29 -33.23 -29.14 -23.63
N ASN A 30 -32.81 -28.43 -24.69
CA ASN A 30 -32.36 -29.04 -25.94
C ASN A 30 -30.83 -29.15 -26.09
N ARG A 31 -30.03 -28.59 -25.18
CA ARG A 31 -28.56 -28.62 -25.26
C ARG A 31 -27.96 -30.02 -25.39
N GLN A 32 -28.62 -31.04 -24.83
CA GLN A 32 -28.16 -32.43 -24.86
C GLN A 32 -28.57 -33.20 -26.12
N TYR A 33 -29.46 -32.63 -26.94
CA TYR A 33 -29.96 -33.23 -28.19
C TYR A 33 -29.36 -32.57 -29.43
N TYR A 34 -28.55 -31.52 -29.24
CA TYR A 34 -27.84 -30.81 -30.30
C TYR A 34 -26.35 -31.16 -30.25
N ALA A 35 -25.75 -31.42 -31.41
CA ALA A 35 -24.36 -31.88 -31.50
C ALA A 35 -23.31 -30.77 -31.24
N GLY A 36 -23.70 -29.50 -31.38
CA GLY A 36 -22.84 -28.35 -31.18
C GLY A 36 -23.20 -27.53 -29.93
N ASN A 37 -22.80 -26.26 -29.92
CA ASN A 37 -23.25 -25.30 -28.92
C ASN A 37 -24.33 -24.41 -29.54
N ILE A 38 -25.58 -24.58 -29.07
CA ILE A 38 -26.76 -23.91 -29.63
C ILE A 38 -26.57 -22.39 -29.70
N LEU A 39 -26.04 -21.76 -28.63
CA LEU A 39 -25.86 -20.31 -28.57
C LEU A 39 -24.77 -19.84 -29.54
N THR A 40 -23.64 -20.53 -29.57
CA THR A 40 -22.56 -20.24 -30.51
C THR A 40 -23.05 -20.35 -31.95
N ASP A 41 -23.76 -21.41 -32.30
CA ASP A 41 -24.20 -21.63 -33.67
C ASP A 41 -25.28 -20.64 -34.10
N LEU A 42 -26.18 -20.26 -33.18
CA LEU A 42 -27.14 -19.18 -33.42
C LEU A 42 -26.45 -17.82 -33.66
N ILE A 43 -25.40 -17.50 -32.91
CA ILE A 43 -24.59 -16.27 -33.12
C ILE A 43 -23.86 -16.33 -34.48
N LEU A 44 -23.30 -17.48 -34.83
CA LEU A 44 -22.54 -17.68 -36.07
C LEU A 44 -23.41 -17.64 -37.33
N THR A 45 -24.74 -17.69 -37.22
CA THR A 45 -25.64 -17.43 -38.37
C THR A 45 -25.46 -16.04 -38.96
N GLY A 46 -24.98 -15.07 -38.17
CA GLY A 46 -24.90 -13.68 -38.56
C GLY A 46 -26.26 -12.99 -38.72
N ASP A 47 -27.36 -13.62 -38.27
CA ASP A 47 -28.70 -13.04 -38.35
C ASP A 47 -28.99 -12.16 -37.12
N ILE A 48 -29.13 -10.85 -37.36
CA ILE A 48 -29.36 -9.86 -36.31
C ILE A 48 -30.72 -10.03 -35.62
N GLU A 49 -31.73 -10.58 -36.32
CA GLU A 49 -33.06 -10.82 -35.76
C GLU A 49 -33.04 -11.97 -34.75
N ILE A 50 -32.17 -12.96 -34.97
CA ILE A 50 -31.89 -14.02 -33.99
C ILE A 50 -31.22 -13.41 -32.77
N LEU A 51 -30.16 -12.60 -32.94
CA LEU A 51 -29.42 -11.97 -31.83
C LEU A 51 -30.33 -11.11 -30.94
N LYS A 52 -31.22 -10.29 -31.53
CA LYS A 52 -32.18 -9.43 -30.80
C LYS A 52 -33.06 -10.24 -29.84
N LYS A 53 -33.45 -11.45 -30.26
CA LYS A 53 -34.32 -12.34 -29.49
C LYS A 53 -33.59 -13.12 -28.40
N LEU A 54 -32.28 -13.30 -28.50
CA LEU A 54 -31.52 -14.04 -27.50
C LEU A 54 -31.63 -13.40 -26.10
N PRO A 55 -31.80 -14.22 -25.04
CA PRO A 55 -31.77 -13.73 -23.67
C PRO A 55 -30.33 -13.40 -23.28
N GLY A 56 -30.07 -12.14 -22.89
CA GLY A 56 -28.72 -11.69 -22.54
C GLY A 56 -28.08 -12.46 -21.38
N GLU A 57 -28.90 -12.99 -20.46
CA GLU A 57 -28.46 -13.86 -19.36
C GLU A 57 -27.94 -15.24 -19.79
N CYS A 58 -28.22 -15.66 -21.02
CA CYS A 58 -27.66 -16.90 -21.59
C CYS A 58 -26.28 -16.69 -22.21
N LEU A 59 -25.86 -15.44 -22.45
CA LEU A 59 -24.59 -15.13 -23.10
C LEU A 59 -23.47 -15.06 -22.05
N ASP A 60 -22.60 -16.08 -22.06
CA ASP A 60 -21.32 -16.00 -21.34
C ASP A 60 -20.32 -15.06 -22.05
N PHE A 61 -19.13 -14.91 -21.47
CA PHE A 61 -18.09 -14.02 -22.00
C PHE A 61 -17.62 -14.41 -23.41
N ARG A 62 -17.50 -15.71 -23.72
CA ARG A 62 -17.07 -16.18 -25.05
C ARG A 62 -18.16 -15.92 -26.10
N ASN A 63 -19.43 -16.07 -25.74
CA ASN A 63 -20.54 -15.71 -26.60
C ASN A 63 -20.55 -14.19 -26.88
N CYS A 64 -20.28 -13.36 -25.87
CA CYS A 64 -20.18 -11.91 -26.05
C CYS A 64 -19.04 -11.52 -27.01
N MET A 65 -17.89 -12.19 -26.91
CA MET A 65 -16.76 -12.03 -27.84
C MET A 65 -17.14 -12.41 -29.28
N LYS A 66 -17.85 -13.53 -29.48
CA LYS A 66 -18.36 -13.95 -30.80
C LYS A 66 -19.34 -12.94 -31.38
N VAL A 67 -20.22 -12.36 -30.56
CA VAL A 67 -21.13 -11.28 -31.00
C VAL A 67 -20.35 -10.07 -31.50
N ALA A 68 -19.30 -9.64 -30.78
CA ALA A 68 -18.47 -8.51 -31.19
C ALA A 68 -17.74 -8.77 -32.52
N VAL A 69 -17.24 -9.99 -32.74
CA VAL A 69 -16.55 -10.36 -33.99
C VAL A 69 -17.51 -10.48 -35.18
N ILE A 70 -18.71 -11.04 -34.98
CA ILE A 70 -19.66 -11.32 -36.08
C ILE A 70 -20.50 -10.09 -36.45
N PHE A 71 -20.97 -9.32 -35.46
CA PHE A 71 -21.92 -8.22 -35.66
C PHE A 71 -21.29 -6.83 -35.52
N GLY A 72 -19.98 -6.76 -35.21
CA GLY A 72 -19.26 -5.52 -35.02
C GLY A 72 -19.88 -4.60 -33.96
N ASP A 73 -19.77 -3.29 -34.18
CA ASP A 73 -20.25 -2.25 -33.27
C ASP A 73 -21.77 -2.34 -32.99
N GLU A 74 -22.57 -2.81 -33.97
CA GLU A 74 -24.02 -2.97 -33.84
C GLU A 74 -24.38 -4.05 -32.80
N GLY A 75 -23.61 -5.14 -32.74
CA GLY A 75 -23.80 -6.25 -31.81
C GLY A 75 -23.69 -5.86 -30.33
N PHE A 76 -22.84 -4.88 -30.00
CA PHE A 76 -22.63 -4.43 -28.62
C PHE A 76 -23.89 -3.85 -27.96
N SER A 77 -24.81 -3.31 -28.74
CA SER A 77 -26.07 -2.76 -28.24
C SER A 77 -26.97 -3.85 -27.63
N TYR A 78 -26.83 -5.10 -28.07
CA TYR A 78 -27.60 -6.26 -27.64
C TYR A 78 -26.92 -7.12 -26.57
N LEU A 79 -25.68 -6.78 -26.18
CA LEU A 79 -24.98 -7.46 -25.09
C LEU A 79 -25.58 -7.12 -23.72
N PRO A 80 -25.61 -8.08 -22.78
CA PRO A 80 -26.15 -7.88 -21.44
C PRO A 80 -25.39 -6.78 -20.67
N LYS A 81 -26.08 -5.98 -19.86
CA LYS A 81 -25.46 -5.04 -18.90
C LYS A 81 -24.85 -5.82 -17.72
N MET A 82 -23.81 -6.60 -17.95
CA MET A 82 -23.03 -7.24 -16.88
C MET A 82 -21.96 -6.25 -16.40
N LYS A 83 -21.97 -5.95 -15.09
CA LYS A 83 -21.33 -4.77 -14.47
C LYS A 83 -19.82 -4.60 -14.73
N ASN A 84 -19.09 -5.68 -15.02
CA ASN A 84 -17.62 -5.61 -15.22
C ASN A 84 -17.18 -6.03 -16.64
N ARG A 85 -17.77 -7.08 -17.22
CA ARG A 85 -17.29 -7.68 -18.49
C ARG A 85 -17.72 -6.97 -19.77
N ARG A 86 -18.89 -6.31 -19.79
CA ARG A 86 -19.31 -5.52 -20.97
C ARG A 86 -18.38 -4.32 -21.18
N ASN A 87 -17.98 -3.67 -20.10
CA ASN A 87 -17.05 -2.55 -20.14
C ASN A 87 -15.68 -3.01 -20.66
N GLU A 88 -15.20 -4.17 -20.20
CA GLU A 88 -13.95 -4.78 -20.67
C GLU A 88 -13.98 -5.07 -22.17
N ILE A 89 -15.01 -5.78 -22.68
CA ILE A 89 -15.14 -6.08 -24.11
C ILE A 89 -15.33 -4.78 -24.92
N SER A 90 -16.16 -3.84 -24.46
CA SER A 90 -16.37 -2.57 -25.17
C SER A 90 -15.10 -1.71 -25.19
N GLN A 91 -14.32 -1.62 -24.10
CA GLN A 91 -13.04 -0.91 -24.10
C GLN A 91 -11.99 -1.60 -24.98
N ALA A 92 -11.98 -2.93 -24.96
CA ALA A 92 -11.00 -3.73 -25.68
C ALA A 92 -11.27 -3.75 -27.19
N LEU A 93 -12.53 -3.78 -27.63
CA LEU A 93 -12.90 -4.15 -29.01
C LEU A 93 -13.68 -3.08 -29.80
N LEU A 94 -14.41 -2.15 -29.17
CA LEU A 94 -15.30 -1.21 -29.86
C LEU A 94 -14.54 -0.26 -30.80
N GLY A 95 -15.02 -0.11 -32.04
CA GLY A 95 -14.43 0.78 -33.04
C GLY A 95 -13.04 0.36 -33.54
N LYS A 96 -12.62 -0.89 -33.30
CA LYS A 96 -11.32 -1.43 -33.71
C LYS A 96 -11.47 -2.49 -34.80
N THR A 97 -10.44 -2.68 -35.59
CA THR A 97 -10.36 -3.80 -36.53
C THR A 97 -10.05 -5.07 -35.75
N LEU A 98 -10.97 -6.03 -35.78
CA LEU A 98 -10.86 -7.28 -35.03
C LEU A 98 -10.39 -8.41 -35.96
N GLU A 99 -9.38 -9.14 -35.51
CA GLU A 99 -8.86 -10.35 -36.15
C GLU A 99 -8.87 -11.49 -35.13
N VAL A 100 -9.24 -12.70 -35.55
CA VAL A 100 -9.12 -13.90 -34.71
C VAL A 100 -8.01 -14.77 -35.27
N LYS A 101 -6.96 -15.00 -34.49
CA LYS A 101 -5.83 -15.87 -34.86
C LYS A 101 -5.25 -16.60 -33.66
N ALA A 102 -4.46 -17.62 -33.92
CA ALA A 102 -3.74 -18.38 -32.90
C ALA A 102 -2.56 -17.59 -32.34
N ASP A 103 -2.21 -17.88 -31.09
CA ASP A 103 -0.97 -17.42 -30.46
C ASP A 103 0.06 -18.56 -30.58
N PRO A 104 1.31 -18.31 -31.00
CA PRO A 104 2.30 -19.38 -31.11
C PRO A 104 2.49 -20.21 -29.83
N SER A 105 2.32 -19.59 -28.65
CA SER A 105 2.42 -20.30 -27.37
C SER A 105 1.14 -21.00 -26.93
N SER A 106 0.06 -20.96 -27.72
CA SER A 106 -1.25 -21.53 -27.36
C SER A 106 -1.53 -22.90 -27.95
N ILE A 107 -0.49 -23.55 -28.48
CA ILE A 107 -0.53 -24.95 -28.87
C ILE A 107 0.03 -25.80 -27.74
N TYR A 108 -0.77 -26.75 -27.26
CA TYR A 108 -0.32 -27.73 -26.28
C TYR A 108 -0.88 -29.11 -26.60
N TYR A 109 -0.19 -30.15 -26.13
CA TYR A 109 -0.65 -31.53 -26.23
C TYR A 109 -1.12 -32.00 -24.85
N ASP A 110 -2.36 -32.47 -24.76
CA ASP A 110 -2.88 -33.06 -23.53
C ASP A 110 -2.62 -34.56 -23.55
N TYR A 111 -1.81 -35.03 -22.60
CA TYR A 111 -1.43 -36.44 -22.49
C TYR A 111 -2.56 -37.33 -21.98
N TYR A 112 -3.57 -36.78 -21.29
CA TYR A 112 -4.69 -37.54 -20.74
C TYR A 112 -5.66 -37.95 -21.85
N ASP A 113 -6.06 -37.02 -22.72
CA ASP A 113 -7.03 -37.29 -23.79
C ASP A 113 -6.38 -37.58 -25.16
N LYS A 114 -5.05 -37.45 -25.21
CA LYS A 114 -4.18 -37.66 -26.37
C LYS A 114 -4.55 -36.78 -27.56
N SER A 115 -4.91 -35.52 -27.30
CA SER A 115 -5.28 -34.54 -28.31
C SER A 115 -4.33 -33.34 -28.31
N TYR A 116 -4.18 -32.75 -29.49
CA TYR A 116 -3.53 -31.46 -29.70
C TYR A 116 -4.56 -30.35 -29.56
N TYR A 117 -4.24 -29.30 -28.83
CA TYR A 117 -5.10 -28.15 -28.65
C TYR A 117 -4.49 -26.92 -29.32
N LEU A 118 -5.35 -26.10 -29.93
CA LEU A 118 -5.03 -24.80 -30.50
C LEU A 118 -6.05 -23.79 -30.01
N GLU A 119 -5.60 -22.84 -29.20
CA GLU A 119 -6.45 -21.73 -28.82
C GLU A 119 -6.29 -20.55 -29.78
N LYS A 120 -7.40 -19.90 -30.11
CA LYS A 120 -7.42 -18.64 -30.86
C LYS A 120 -7.82 -17.50 -29.94
N TYR A 121 -7.27 -16.32 -30.19
CA TYR A 121 -7.54 -15.12 -29.43
C TYR A 121 -8.00 -13.99 -30.36
N ILE A 122 -8.68 -12.98 -29.80
CA ILE A 122 -9.02 -11.76 -30.53
C ILE A 122 -7.83 -10.81 -30.48
N PHE A 123 -7.45 -10.31 -31.64
CA PHE A 123 -6.50 -9.23 -31.83
C PHE A 123 -7.26 -7.99 -32.30
N ALA A 124 -7.08 -6.88 -31.61
CA ALA A 124 -7.66 -5.60 -31.99
C ALA A 124 -6.53 -4.69 -32.49
N ASN A 125 -6.64 -4.23 -33.74
CA ASN A 125 -5.59 -3.47 -34.43
C ASN A 125 -4.21 -4.15 -34.38
N GLY A 126 -4.17 -5.47 -34.50
CA GLY A 126 -2.94 -6.27 -34.52
C GLY A 126 -2.36 -6.65 -33.16
N VAL A 127 -2.95 -6.22 -32.04
CA VAL A 127 -2.50 -6.55 -30.67
C VAL A 127 -3.52 -7.46 -29.98
N LYS A 128 -3.08 -8.50 -29.27
CA LYS A 128 -3.95 -9.40 -28.50
C LYS A 128 -4.78 -8.59 -27.50
N ALA A 129 -6.10 -8.60 -27.71
CA ALA A 129 -7.01 -7.67 -27.04
C ALA A 129 -7.51 -8.18 -25.68
N LEU A 130 -7.58 -9.51 -25.52
CA LEU A 130 -8.08 -10.18 -24.31
C LEU A 130 -7.25 -11.44 -24.04
N ASN A 131 -7.00 -11.74 -22.77
CA ASN A 131 -6.32 -12.98 -22.33
C ASN A 131 -7.26 -14.21 -22.29
N THR A 132 -8.53 -14.06 -22.70
CA THR A 132 -9.47 -15.19 -22.81
C THR A 132 -9.49 -15.72 -24.25
N SER A 133 -9.36 -17.03 -24.42
CA SER A 133 -9.49 -17.71 -25.71
C SER A 133 -10.86 -17.45 -26.36
N TYR A 134 -10.86 -17.01 -27.62
CA TYR A 134 -12.04 -16.92 -28.49
C TYR A 134 -12.61 -18.30 -28.84
N GLU A 135 -11.71 -19.23 -29.16
CA GLU A 135 -12.03 -20.59 -29.60
C GLU A 135 -10.92 -21.53 -29.14
N ILE A 136 -11.29 -22.75 -28.76
CA ILE A 136 -10.36 -23.84 -28.45
C ILE A 136 -10.67 -24.96 -29.43
N LEU A 137 -9.69 -25.33 -30.25
CA LEU A 137 -9.80 -26.42 -31.20
C LEU A 137 -8.98 -27.61 -30.72
N SER A 138 -9.55 -28.81 -30.83
CA SER A 138 -8.89 -30.07 -30.45
C SER A 138 -8.71 -30.97 -31.67
N PHE A 139 -7.53 -31.55 -31.84
CA PHE A 139 -7.19 -32.42 -32.96
C PHE A 139 -6.58 -33.73 -32.47
N LYS A 140 -6.90 -34.84 -33.12
CA LYS A 140 -6.30 -36.15 -32.79
C LYS A 140 -4.93 -36.36 -33.42
N ASN A 141 -4.53 -35.53 -34.37
CA ASN A 141 -3.23 -35.59 -35.02
C ASN A 141 -2.68 -34.19 -35.31
N ILE A 142 -1.35 -34.09 -35.39
CA ILE A 142 -0.63 -32.82 -35.60
C ILE A 142 -0.79 -32.27 -37.02
N LYS A 143 -1.10 -33.10 -38.02
CA LYS A 143 -1.34 -32.65 -39.39
C LYS A 143 -2.60 -31.80 -39.50
N ASP A 144 -3.66 -32.17 -38.79
CA ASP A 144 -4.90 -31.41 -38.77
C ASP A 144 -4.72 -30.11 -37.97
N LEU A 145 -3.94 -30.16 -36.88
CA LEU A 145 -3.49 -28.95 -36.18
C LEU A 145 -2.70 -28.02 -37.11
N TYR A 146 -1.72 -28.55 -37.85
CA TYR A 146 -0.87 -27.79 -38.78
C TYR A 146 -1.71 -27.11 -39.86
N ARG A 147 -2.66 -27.82 -40.45
CA ARG A 147 -3.61 -27.26 -41.42
C ARG A 147 -4.49 -26.18 -40.79
N ALA A 148 -4.96 -26.40 -39.55
CA ALA A 148 -5.75 -25.43 -38.82
C ALA A 148 -4.95 -24.18 -38.40
N ASN A 149 -3.64 -24.30 -38.24
CA ASN A 149 -2.70 -23.21 -37.94
C ASN A 149 -2.03 -22.63 -39.20
N ASN A 150 -2.77 -22.56 -40.31
CA ASN A 150 -2.31 -21.98 -41.58
C ASN A 150 -1.01 -22.57 -42.14
N ASN A 151 -0.79 -23.87 -41.95
CA ASN A 151 0.41 -24.60 -42.39
C ASN A 151 1.72 -24.02 -41.84
N ASN A 152 1.76 -23.68 -40.55
CA ASN A 152 2.91 -23.08 -39.88
C ASN A 152 3.05 -23.60 -38.42
N LEU A 153 4.30 -23.74 -37.93
CA LEU A 153 4.64 -24.10 -36.54
C LEU A 153 5.57 -23.08 -35.84
N ILE A 154 5.73 -21.87 -36.39
CA ILE A 154 6.53 -20.80 -35.76
C ILE A 154 6.01 -20.53 -34.34
N GLY A 155 6.93 -20.58 -33.38
CA GLY A 155 6.76 -20.35 -31.95
C GLY A 155 6.01 -21.45 -31.19
N VAL A 156 5.72 -22.57 -31.83
CA VAL A 156 5.03 -23.72 -31.21
C VAL A 156 5.98 -24.51 -30.32
N ASN A 157 5.56 -24.78 -29.08
CA ASN A 157 6.29 -25.68 -28.18
C ASN A 157 6.00 -27.16 -28.51
N LEU A 158 7.01 -27.87 -29.01
CA LEU A 158 6.95 -29.32 -29.28
C LEU A 158 7.80 -30.14 -28.30
N ILE A 159 8.23 -29.56 -27.18
CA ILE A 159 9.00 -30.25 -26.14
C ILE A 159 8.13 -31.38 -25.56
N ASN A 160 8.69 -32.60 -25.60
CA ASN A 160 8.02 -33.85 -25.20
C ASN A 160 6.75 -34.22 -26.00
N VAL A 161 6.35 -33.44 -27.00
CA VAL A 161 5.14 -33.69 -27.80
C VAL A 161 5.36 -34.86 -28.79
N PRO A 162 4.49 -35.89 -28.80
CA PRO A 162 4.70 -37.07 -29.61
C PRO A 162 4.34 -36.87 -31.09
N VAL A 163 5.32 -36.53 -31.93
CA VAL A 163 5.14 -36.39 -33.40
C VAL A 163 5.46 -37.71 -34.13
N PRO A 164 4.53 -38.29 -34.93
CA PRO A 164 4.79 -39.51 -35.71
C PRO A 164 5.94 -39.36 -36.72
N LYS A 165 6.74 -40.42 -36.93
CA LYS A 165 7.91 -40.40 -37.84
C LYS A 165 7.56 -40.03 -39.29
N LEU A 166 6.39 -40.44 -39.77
CA LEU A 166 5.91 -40.10 -41.12
C LEU A 166 5.65 -38.60 -41.22
N ASP A 167 5.02 -38.01 -40.21
CA ASP A 167 4.66 -36.59 -40.18
C ASP A 167 5.90 -35.69 -40.09
N ARG A 168 6.97 -36.13 -39.39
CA ARG A 168 8.24 -35.39 -39.33
C ARG A 168 8.92 -35.18 -40.69
N LYS A 169 8.59 -35.98 -41.69
CA LYS A 169 9.12 -35.84 -43.06
C LYS A 169 8.27 -34.93 -43.94
N GLU A 170 7.02 -34.70 -43.56
CA GLU A 170 6.01 -34.01 -44.37
C GLU A 170 5.71 -32.58 -43.87
N LEU A 171 6.05 -32.27 -42.61
CA LEU A 171 5.80 -30.98 -41.98
C LEU A 171 7.05 -30.09 -41.97
N ASP A 172 6.83 -28.78 -42.06
CA ASP A 172 7.86 -27.76 -41.84
C ASP A 172 7.89 -27.34 -40.37
N PHE A 173 9.01 -27.58 -39.68
CA PHE A 173 9.21 -27.24 -38.27
C PHE A 173 9.92 -25.91 -38.07
N THR A 174 10.07 -25.10 -39.12
CA THR A 174 10.70 -23.78 -39.03
C THR A 174 10.06 -22.95 -37.91
N GLY A 175 10.88 -22.57 -36.93
CA GLY A 175 10.48 -21.75 -35.80
C GLY A 175 9.77 -22.48 -34.65
N ALA A 176 9.57 -23.80 -34.71
CA ALA A 176 9.07 -24.59 -33.59
C ALA A 176 10.17 -24.84 -32.54
N TYR A 177 9.81 -24.93 -31.26
CA TYR A 177 10.75 -25.19 -30.17
C TYR A 177 10.83 -26.69 -29.85
N VAL A 178 12.05 -27.24 -29.86
CA VAL A 178 12.33 -28.65 -29.53
C VAL A 178 13.54 -28.77 -28.61
N LEU A 179 13.60 -29.84 -27.82
CA LEU A 179 14.78 -30.11 -26.99
C LEU A 179 16.01 -30.29 -27.88
N ARG A 180 17.16 -29.74 -27.46
CA ARG A 180 18.42 -29.84 -28.21
C ARG A 180 18.78 -31.27 -28.61
N LYS A 181 18.54 -32.24 -27.71
CA LYS A 181 18.81 -33.66 -27.97
C LYS A 181 18.02 -34.22 -29.17
N ASP A 182 16.87 -33.63 -29.47
CA ASP A 182 15.93 -34.08 -30.51
C ASP A 182 16.01 -33.23 -31.79
N ILE A 183 16.86 -32.20 -31.83
CA ILE A 183 16.94 -31.24 -32.95
C ILE A 183 17.19 -31.92 -34.31
N SER A 184 17.92 -33.04 -34.31
CA SER A 184 18.20 -33.82 -35.54
C SER A 184 16.95 -34.47 -36.14
N LEU A 185 15.86 -34.59 -35.38
CA LEU A 185 14.60 -35.19 -35.81
C LEU A 185 13.61 -34.17 -36.37
N TYR A 186 13.87 -32.88 -36.22
CA TYR A 186 12.99 -31.77 -36.55
C TYR A 186 13.75 -30.70 -37.36
N PRO A 187 13.77 -30.80 -38.69
CA PRO A 187 14.51 -29.86 -39.55
C PRO A 187 14.07 -28.42 -39.32
N ASN A 188 15.02 -27.49 -39.20
CA ASN A 188 14.81 -26.04 -39.04
C ASN A 188 14.10 -25.59 -37.74
N ALA A 189 13.89 -26.50 -36.77
CA ALA A 189 13.41 -26.15 -35.44
C ALA A 189 14.45 -25.36 -34.63
N ILE A 190 14.01 -24.71 -33.56
CA ILE A 190 14.85 -23.97 -32.61
C ILE A 190 15.19 -24.89 -31.44
N ALA A 191 16.48 -25.04 -31.15
CA ALA A 191 16.97 -25.85 -30.05
C ALA A 191 16.74 -25.16 -28.69
N VAL A 192 16.33 -25.96 -27.71
CA VAL A 192 16.07 -25.55 -26.34
C VAL A 192 16.88 -26.41 -25.36
N ASP A 193 17.52 -25.74 -24.41
CA ASP A 193 18.35 -26.32 -23.36
C ASP A 193 17.68 -26.22 -21.99
N GLU A 194 17.86 -27.23 -21.15
CA GLU A 194 17.44 -27.17 -19.75
C GLU A 194 18.58 -26.60 -18.90
N ILE A 195 18.32 -25.49 -18.20
CA ILE A 195 19.31 -24.85 -17.32
C ILE A 195 18.77 -24.68 -15.89
N ILE A 196 19.69 -24.58 -14.91
CA ILE A 196 19.33 -24.22 -13.53
C ILE A 196 19.00 -22.73 -13.48
N CYS A 197 17.84 -22.38 -12.93
CA CYS A 197 17.40 -20.99 -12.80
C CYS A 197 17.25 -20.51 -11.34
N GLU A 198 17.13 -21.41 -10.36
CA GLU A 198 17.05 -21.06 -8.93
C GLU A 198 17.64 -22.19 -8.07
N LYS A 199 18.30 -21.83 -6.96
CA LYS A 199 18.80 -22.75 -5.91
C LYS A 199 18.37 -22.17 -4.55
N LYS A 200 17.57 -22.87 -3.73
CA LYS A 200 16.92 -22.22 -2.57
C LYS A 200 16.68 -23.13 -1.36
N PHE A 201 16.71 -22.54 -0.17
CA PHE A 201 16.29 -23.14 1.09
C PHE A 201 14.86 -22.70 1.49
N TYR A 202 14.09 -23.64 2.04
CA TYR A 202 12.74 -23.42 2.53
C TYR A 202 12.65 -23.79 4.02
N PRO A 203 12.40 -22.82 4.91
CA PRO A 203 12.42 -23.03 6.35
C PRO A 203 11.28 -23.89 6.91
N LYS A 204 10.36 -24.43 6.09
CA LYS A 204 9.35 -25.47 6.40
C LYS A 204 8.47 -25.74 5.16
N ASN A 205 8.05 -26.98 4.94
CA ASN A 205 6.96 -27.33 4.02
C ASN A 205 5.90 -28.18 4.75
N PHE A 206 4.67 -28.20 4.25
CA PHE A 206 3.57 -29.02 4.79
C PHE A 206 3.28 -30.18 3.84
N GLU A 207 3.41 -31.41 4.34
CA GLU A 207 2.93 -32.60 3.65
C GLU A 207 2.07 -33.41 4.62
N ASN A 208 0.87 -33.79 4.20
CA ASN A 208 -0.09 -34.58 4.98
C ASN A 208 -0.33 -34.09 6.43
N ASN A 209 -0.49 -32.77 6.60
CA ASN A 209 -0.75 -32.12 7.90
C ASN A 209 0.33 -32.36 8.97
N ASN A 210 1.53 -32.79 8.60
CA ASN A 210 2.68 -32.88 9.50
C ASN A 210 3.80 -31.92 9.03
N LEU A 211 4.44 -31.28 10.01
CA LEU A 211 5.61 -30.43 9.78
C LEU A 211 6.83 -31.36 9.64
N ILE A 212 7.38 -31.50 8.43
CA ILE A 212 8.63 -32.24 8.19
C ILE A 212 9.77 -31.23 7.98
N ASN A 213 10.99 -31.65 8.34
CA ASN A 213 12.21 -30.83 8.42
C ASN A 213 12.56 -30.13 7.09
N HIS A 214 13.09 -28.91 7.21
CA HIS A 214 13.96 -28.17 6.27
C HIS A 214 14.22 -28.82 4.89
N HIS A 215 13.81 -28.18 3.79
CA HIS A 215 14.12 -28.65 2.43
C HIS A 215 14.88 -27.61 1.60
N PHE A 216 15.67 -28.09 0.64
CA PHE A 216 16.35 -27.31 -0.39
C PHE A 216 15.80 -27.67 -1.77
N SER A 217 15.87 -26.75 -2.72
CA SER A 217 15.46 -27.00 -4.09
C SER A 217 16.43 -26.48 -5.14
N VAL A 218 16.43 -27.12 -6.31
CA VAL A 218 17.10 -26.66 -7.55
C VAL A 218 16.05 -26.65 -8.66
N CYS A 219 15.71 -25.45 -9.14
CA CYS A 219 14.72 -25.22 -10.19
C CYS A 219 15.39 -25.17 -11.58
N TYR A 220 14.76 -25.81 -12.56
CA TYR A 220 15.21 -25.88 -13.95
C TYR A 220 14.21 -25.20 -14.88
N SER A 221 14.71 -24.56 -15.93
CA SER A 221 13.90 -24.00 -17.01
C SER A 221 14.48 -24.36 -18.37
N TYR A 222 13.59 -24.62 -19.33
CA TYR A 222 13.89 -24.75 -20.74
C TYR A 222 14.09 -23.37 -21.35
N ILE A 223 15.24 -23.12 -21.99
CA ILE A 223 15.58 -21.84 -22.63
C ILE A 223 16.09 -22.08 -24.05
N SER A 224 15.56 -21.36 -25.03
CA SER A 224 16.06 -21.42 -26.41
C SER A 224 17.39 -20.69 -26.57
N GLU A 225 18.18 -21.07 -27.60
CA GLU A 225 19.44 -20.38 -27.93
C GLU A 225 19.28 -18.88 -28.18
N ASP A 226 18.14 -18.47 -28.75
CA ASP A 226 17.85 -17.07 -29.04
C ASP A 226 17.25 -16.30 -27.84
N GLY A 227 17.09 -16.97 -26.70
CA GLY A 227 16.55 -16.40 -25.45
C GLY A 227 15.06 -16.04 -25.50
N LYS A 228 14.35 -16.32 -26.60
CA LYS A 228 12.94 -15.94 -26.77
C LYS A 228 11.95 -16.92 -26.15
N PHE A 229 12.36 -18.17 -25.99
CA PHE A 229 11.58 -19.20 -25.31
C PHE A 229 12.14 -19.45 -23.92
N LYS A 230 11.28 -19.35 -22.91
CA LYS A 230 11.59 -19.73 -21.52
C LYS A 230 10.38 -20.38 -20.89
N GLU A 231 10.52 -21.62 -20.44
CA GLU A 231 9.46 -22.37 -19.77
C GLU A 231 10.01 -23.12 -18.56
N TYR A 232 9.21 -23.27 -17.52
CA TYR A 232 9.57 -24.11 -16.36
C TYR A 232 9.73 -25.57 -16.79
N SER A 233 10.81 -26.23 -16.35
CA SER A 233 11.01 -27.66 -16.60
C SER A 233 10.62 -28.49 -15.37
N ARG A 234 11.42 -28.40 -14.31
CA ARG A 234 11.27 -29.22 -13.10
C ARG A 234 11.97 -28.59 -11.91
N THR A 235 11.69 -29.12 -10.72
CA THR A 235 12.37 -28.76 -9.48
C THR A 235 12.82 -30.04 -8.78
N GLU A 236 14.11 -30.12 -8.44
CA GLU A 236 14.65 -31.18 -7.57
C GLU A 236 14.64 -30.72 -6.12
N TRP A 237 14.28 -31.61 -5.20
CA TRP A 237 14.18 -31.32 -3.77
C TRP A 237 15.14 -32.19 -2.96
N PHE A 238 15.67 -31.63 -1.88
CA PHE A 238 16.63 -32.29 -1.00
C PHE A 238 16.28 -32.04 0.46
N ASP A 239 16.41 -33.06 1.30
CA ASP A 239 16.05 -33.00 2.72
C ASP A 239 17.22 -32.54 3.59
N THR A 240 18.44 -32.61 3.05
CA THR A 240 19.65 -32.22 3.77
C THR A 240 20.52 -31.29 2.95
N PHE A 241 21.23 -30.39 3.65
CA PHE A 241 22.19 -29.49 3.01
C PHE A 241 23.33 -30.25 2.32
N ALA A 242 23.75 -31.40 2.87
CA ALA A 242 24.81 -32.23 2.31
C ALA A 242 24.42 -32.87 0.98
N GLU A 243 23.18 -33.35 0.83
CA GLU A 243 22.67 -33.88 -0.43
C GLU A 243 22.53 -32.77 -1.48
N PHE A 244 21.95 -31.63 -1.07
CA PHE A 244 21.80 -30.45 -1.89
C PHE A 244 23.15 -29.93 -2.42
N SER A 245 24.14 -29.77 -1.53
CA SER A 245 25.46 -29.27 -1.93
C SER A 245 26.21 -30.27 -2.81
N LYS A 246 26.12 -31.57 -2.51
CA LYS A 246 26.72 -32.64 -3.32
C LYS A 246 26.10 -32.71 -4.71
N TYR A 247 24.79 -32.55 -4.83
CA TYR A 247 24.10 -32.51 -6.13
C TYR A 247 24.61 -31.37 -7.02
N LEU A 248 24.90 -30.24 -6.41
CA LEU A 248 25.47 -29.05 -7.06
C LEU A 248 26.99 -29.11 -7.21
N ASN A 249 27.65 -30.23 -6.87
CA ASN A 249 29.12 -30.34 -6.81
C ASN A 249 29.78 -29.20 -6.01
N ASN A 250 29.17 -28.85 -4.87
CA ASN A 250 29.53 -27.73 -3.99
C ASN A 250 29.48 -26.34 -4.65
N ASP A 251 28.88 -26.20 -5.85
CA ASP A 251 28.60 -24.92 -6.47
C ASP A 251 27.29 -24.33 -5.96
N LEU A 252 27.38 -23.63 -4.82
CA LEU A 252 26.26 -22.93 -4.20
C LEU A 252 26.12 -21.48 -4.70
N SER A 253 26.80 -21.11 -5.79
CA SER A 253 26.69 -19.78 -6.36
C SER A 253 25.24 -19.43 -6.70
N ASN A 254 24.84 -18.19 -6.40
CA ASN A 254 23.48 -17.67 -6.55
C ASN A 254 22.39 -18.41 -5.75
N SER A 255 22.76 -19.19 -4.73
CA SER A 255 21.77 -19.89 -3.88
C SER A 255 21.17 -18.97 -2.81
N ASP A 256 19.89 -19.10 -2.51
CA ASP A 256 19.24 -18.43 -1.38
C ASP A 256 19.09 -19.40 -0.20
N LEU A 257 20.04 -19.33 0.74
CA LEU A 257 20.14 -20.15 1.95
C LEU A 257 19.74 -19.38 3.22
N ARG A 258 19.17 -18.18 3.11
CA ARG A 258 18.76 -17.36 4.27
C ARG A 258 17.74 -18.09 5.13
N GLY A 259 17.89 -18.03 6.44
CA GLY A 259 17.09 -18.78 7.41
C GLY A 259 17.61 -20.19 7.70
N TYR A 260 18.59 -20.72 6.95
CA TYR A 260 19.28 -21.96 7.29
C TYR A 260 20.49 -21.69 8.17
N ASN A 261 20.65 -22.46 9.25
CA ASN A 261 21.77 -22.31 10.17
C ASN A 261 23.02 -23.03 9.63
N LEU A 262 23.98 -22.25 9.13
CA LEU A 262 25.26 -22.76 8.62
C LEU A 262 26.34 -22.91 9.72
N ASN A 263 25.99 -22.80 11.00
CA ASN A 263 26.95 -23.00 12.09
C ASN A 263 27.55 -24.42 12.06
N GLY A 264 28.87 -24.50 11.94
CA GLY A 264 29.61 -25.76 11.84
C GLY A 264 29.84 -26.25 10.40
N VAL A 265 29.33 -25.55 9.39
CA VAL A 265 29.67 -25.77 7.97
C VAL A 265 30.96 -25.00 7.66
N ASN A 266 31.97 -25.66 7.11
CA ASN A 266 33.16 -24.99 6.62
C ASN A 266 32.85 -24.32 5.27
N LEU A 267 32.61 -23.01 5.29
CA LEU A 267 32.20 -22.27 4.10
C LEU A 267 33.27 -22.21 3.01
N GLU A 268 34.54 -22.50 3.33
CA GLU A 268 35.63 -22.59 2.36
C GLU A 268 35.49 -23.78 1.39
N ASP A 269 34.67 -24.77 1.73
CA ASP A 269 34.47 -25.98 0.91
C ASP A 269 33.44 -25.78 -0.23
N PHE A 270 32.82 -24.59 -0.33
CA PHE A 270 31.74 -24.28 -1.28
C PHE A 270 32.03 -23.04 -2.12
N ASN A 271 31.63 -23.06 -3.39
CA ASN A 271 31.56 -21.84 -4.19
C ASN A 271 30.29 -21.06 -3.80
N LEU A 272 30.46 -19.93 -3.12
CA LEU A 272 29.37 -19.09 -2.59
C LEU A 272 29.19 -17.77 -3.35
N ASP A 273 29.71 -17.68 -4.58
CA ASP A 273 29.60 -16.47 -5.40
C ASP A 273 28.13 -16.04 -5.54
N ASN A 274 27.79 -14.87 -5.00
CA ASN A 274 26.43 -14.31 -4.95
C ASN A 274 25.39 -15.15 -4.19
N ALA A 275 25.80 -16.11 -3.36
CA ALA A 275 24.90 -16.84 -2.47
C ALA A 275 24.39 -15.92 -1.33
N LEU A 276 23.10 -16.01 -1.00
CA LEU A 276 22.47 -15.32 0.11
C LEU A 276 22.38 -16.26 1.30
N TYR A 277 23.09 -15.98 2.39
CA TYR A 277 23.03 -16.76 3.62
C TYR A 277 23.19 -15.85 4.84
N ASP A 278 22.68 -16.27 6.00
CA ASP A 278 22.82 -15.51 7.24
C ASP A 278 24.23 -15.72 7.82
N ASP A 279 24.87 -14.64 8.28
CA ASP A 279 26.21 -14.70 8.91
C ASP A 279 26.16 -15.64 10.13
N PRO A 280 27.03 -16.67 10.22
CA PRO A 280 27.15 -17.57 11.38
C PRO A 280 27.24 -16.85 12.74
N ASN A 281 27.75 -15.61 12.75
CA ASN A 281 27.92 -14.78 13.95
C ASN A 281 26.67 -13.98 14.33
N TYR A 282 25.59 -14.02 13.54
CA TYR A 282 24.35 -13.27 13.82
C TYR A 282 23.61 -13.79 15.08
N TYR A 283 23.86 -15.03 15.50
CA TYR A 283 23.13 -15.69 16.60
C TYR A 283 23.77 -15.58 18.00
N THR A 284 24.91 -14.92 18.16
CA THR A 284 25.58 -14.76 19.47
C THR A 284 25.09 -13.56 20.29
N SER A 285 24.13 -12.78 19.81
CA SER A 285 23.63 -11.56 20.49
C SER A 285 22.20 -11.69 21.08
N ARG A 286 21.69 -12.91 21.30
CA ARG A 286 20.37 -13.14 21.92
C ARG A 286 20.35 -13.06 23.46
N ASN A 287 21.49 -12.79 24.11
CA ASN A 287 21.59 -12.76 25.57
C ASN A 287 21.58 -11.37 26.23
N LEU A 288 21.34 -10.29 25.47
CA LEU A 288 21.21 -8.92 26.04
C LEU A 288 19.76 -8.47 26.31
N LEU A 289 18.77 -9.18 25.75
CA LEU A 289 17.34 -8.83 25.87
C LEU A 289 16.61 -9.49 27.06
N ASN A 290 17.21 -10.49 27.70
CA ASN A 290 16.62 -11.16 28.87
C ASN A 290 17.09 -10.61 30.22
N ILE A 291 18.05 -9.67 30.25
CA ILE A 291 18.58 -9.08 31.49
C ILE A 291 18.05 -7.65 31.74
N LEU A 292 17.38 -7.02 30.77
CA LEU A 292 16.88 -5.64 30.90
C LEU A 292 15.37 -5.51 31.18
N SER A 293 14.63 -6.62 31.32
CA SER A 293 13.17 -6.60 31.58
C SER A 293 12.77 -6.74 33.05
N SER A 294 13.72 -6.68 33.99
CA SER A 294 13.43 -6.91 35.42
C SER A 294 14.07 -5.93 36.40
N SER A 295 14.09 -4.62 36.10
CA SER A 295 14.15 -3.57 37.13
C SER A 295 14.00 -2.16 36.57
N SER A 296 12.79 -1.60 36.60
CA SER A 296 12.50 -0.17 36.80
C SER A 296 11.00 0.10 36.65
N LEU A 297 10.24 -0.43 37.62
CA LEU A 297 8.97 0.16 38.00
C LEU A 297 9.30 1.28 39.00
N GLU A 298 9.29 2.52 38.53
CA GLU A 298 8.98 3.68 39.37
C GLU A 298 8.46 4.81 38.49
N LEU A 299 7.15 4.78 38.23
CA LEU A 299 6.41 5.92 37.70
C LEU A 299 6.29 6.96 38.80
N TYR A 300 7.16 7.96 38.78
CA TYR A 300 6.94 9.19 39.52
C TYR A 300 5.95 10.06 38.72
N ASN A 301 4.78 10.27 39.30
CA ASN A 301 3.92 11.40 38.98
C ASN A 301 3.85 12.20 40.28
N PRO A 302 4.18 13.50 40.28
CA PRO A 302 3.06 14.41 40.24
C PRO A 302 3.31 15.77 39.57
N GLU A 303 2.18 16.43 39.29
CA GLU A 303 1.96 17.86 39.07
C GLU A 303 1.96 18.40 37.63
N SER A 304 0.73 18.59 37.18
CA SER A 304 0.27 19.45 36.09
C SER A 304 0.95 20.82 36.03
N LYS A 305 1.30 21.23 34.80
CA LYS A 305 0.81 22.47 34.18
C LYS A 305 0.96 22.38 32.66
N LEU A 306 -0.18 22.45 31.97
CA LEU A 306 -0.38 22.68 30.52
C LEU A 306 -0.07 21.51 29.56
N PRO A 307 -0.90 21.30 28.52
CA PRO A 307 -0.77 20.14 27.64
C PRO A 307 0.45 20.28 26.73
N ALA A 308 1.33 19.27 26.81
CA ALA A 308 2.31 19.00 25.76
C ALA A 308 1.54 18.68 24.47
N LEU A 309 1.59 19.63 23.56
CA LEU A 309 1.11 19.56 22.19
C LEU A 309 1.88 18.44 21.47
N TYR A 310 1.16 17.51 20.86
CA TYR A 310 1.64 16.43 19.99
C TYR A 310 2.33 15.23 20.68
N ASN A 311 1.53 14.22 21.02
CA ASN A 311 2.04 12.84 21.14
C ASN A 311 2.23 12.32 19.71
N PHE A 312 3.48 12.20 19.26
CA PHE A 312 3.84 11.87 17.86
C PHE A 312 3.46 10.46 17.41
N ASP A 313 2.99 9.60 18.32
CA ASP A 313 3.18 8.17 18.12
C ASP A 313 1.94 7.28 18.28
N TYR A 314 0.73 7.84 18.39
CA TYR A 314 -0.36 7.00 18.87
C TYR A 314 -1.46 6.67 17.86
N PHE A 315 -1.97 7.60 17.05
CA PHE A 315 -3.13 7.31 16.17
C PHE A 315 -3.28 8.36 15.06
N SER A 316 -2.23 8.64 14.28
CA SER A 316 -2.42 9.56 13.15
C SER A 316 -2.99 8.81 11.96
N ASP A 317 -4.17 9.24 11.50
CA ASP A 317 -4.73 8.88 10.18
C ASP A 317 -3.87 9.42 9.01
N TYR A 318 -2.60 9.73 9.26
CA TYR A 318 -1.67 10.42 8.37
C TYR A 318 -0.31 9.77 8.51
N PHE A 319 0.26 9.38 7.38
CA PHE A 319 1.61 8.86 7.28
C PHE A 319 2.22 9.35 5.98
N ALA A 320 3.54 9.37 5.87
CA ALA A 320 4.23 9.67 4.63
C ALA A 320 5.21 8.55 4.30
N TYR A 321 5.34 8.21 3.01
CA TYR A 321 6.30 7.24 2.52
C TYR A 321 7.64 7.90 2.25
N TYR A 322 8.76 7.19 2.41
CA TYR A 322 10.08 7.72 2.08
C TYR A 322 11.05 6.63 1.60
N ILE A 323 12.01 7.05 0.77
CA ILE A 323 13.15 6.25 0.30
C ILE A 323 14.30 7.16 -0.15
N SER A 324 15.54 6.67 -0.15
CA SER A 324 16.70 7.41 -0.63
C SER A 324 17.81 6.50 -1.15
N ASP A 325 18.83 7.11 -1.77
CA ASP A 325 20.09 6.46 -2.15
C ASP A 325 19.88 5.26 -3.08
N LEU A 326 19.13 5.46 -4.16
CA LEU A 326 18.77 4.42 -5.13
C LEU A 326 19.91 4.03 -6.07
N HIS A 327 20.83 4.95 -6.38
CA HIS A 327 22.04 4.72 -7.21
C HIS A 327 21.81 3.83 -8.45
N LEU A 328 20.82 4.20 -9.28
CA LEU A 328 20.36 3.40 -10.42
C LEU A 328 21.43 3.23 -11.49
N ASP A 329 22.23 4.26 -11.78
CA ASP A 329 23.38 4.18 -12.69
C ASP A 329 24.38 3.11 -12.26
N HIS A 330 24.70 3.03 -10.97
CA HIS A 330 25.59 2.00 -10.45
C HIS A 330 24.99 0.60 -10.60
N LYS A 331 23.67 0.45 -10.41
CA LYS A 331 23.00 -0.84 -10.59
C LYS A 331 22.96 -1.23 -12.07
N ILE A 332 22.57 -0.30 -12.94
CA ILE A 332 22.51 -0.48 -14.39
C ILE A 332 23.87 -0.87 -14.96
N ASN A 333 24.95 -0.21 -14.54
CA ASN A 333 26.30 -0.52 -15.00
C ASN A 333 26.80 -1.91 -14.57
N ASN A 334 26.20 -2.49 -13.53
CA ASN A 334 26.51 -3.83 -13.06
C ASN A 334 25.58 -4.90 -13.66
N LEU A 335 24.62 -4.52 -14.49
CA LEU A 335 23.78 -5.46 -15.24
C LEU A 335 24.50 -5.82 -16.56
N SER A 336 24.46 -7.10 -16.92
CA SER A 336 24.87 -7.58 -18.24
C SER A 336 23.79 -7.24 -19.27
N LEU A 337 23.68 -5.96 -19.63
CA LEU A 337 22.70 -5.50 -20.63
C LEU A 337 23.22 -5.78 -22.05
N GLY A 338 22.37 -6.40 -22.86
CA GLY A 338 22.66 -6.71 -24.27
C GLY A 338 22.32 -5.55 -25.20
N TYR A 339 21.37 -4.69 -24.81
CA TYR A 339 20.85 -3.61 -25.64
C TYR A 339 20.37 -2.40 -24.81
N ASP A 340 20.50 -1.19 -25.37
CA ASP A 340 20.13 0.06 -24.69
C ASP A 340 18.65 0.16 -24.25
N TYR A 341 17.74 -0.57 -24.92
CA TYR A 341 16.31 -0.56 -24.58
C TYR A 341 15.99 -1.26 -23.24
N GLU A 342 16.93 -2.03 -22.69
CA GLU A 342 16.76 -2.74 -21.42
C GLU A 342 16.88 -1.79 -20.21
N ILE A 343 17.54 -0.65 -20.36
CA ILE A 343 17.67 0.38 -19.31
C ILE A 343 16.28 0.94 -18.92
N PRO A 344 15.45 1.42 -19.89
CA PRO A 344 14.06 1.79 -19.61
C PRO A 344 13.26 0.71 -18.86
N MET A 345 13.32 -0.54 -19.31
CA MET A 345 12.58 -1.65 -18.70
C MET A 345 13.00 -1.89 -17.24
N TYR A 346 14.30 -1.82 -16.96
CA TYR A 346 14.81 -1.94 -15.60
C TYR A 346 14.31 -0.81 -14.69
N ILE A 347 14.33 0.43 -15.18
CA ILE A 347 13.82 1.58 -14.42
C ILE A 347 12.31 1.44 -14.14
N GLU A 348 11.53 1.03 -15.13
CA GLU A 348 10.09 0.75 -14.95
C GLU A 348 9.84 -0.35 -13.92
N LYS A 349 10.63 -1.44 -13.96
CA LYS A 349 10.59 -2.51 -12.95
C LYS A 349 10.81 -1.95 -11.55
N LYS A 350 11.81 -1.09 -11.34
CA LYS A 350 12.10 -0.48 -10.03
C LYS A 350 10.99 0.44 -9.54
N VAL A 351 10.36 1.21 -10.42
CA VAL A 351 9.17 1.99 -10.04
C VAL A 351 7.99 1.07 -9.70
N ASN A 352 7.81 -0.05 -10.40
CA ASN A 352 6.78 -1.03 -10.08
C ASN A 352 7.01 -1.72 -8.73
N GLU A 353 8.25 -2.01 -8.35
CA GLU A 353 8.59 -2.50 -7.00
C GLU A 353 8.14 -1.51 -5.92
N LEU A 354 8.41 -0.20 -6.09
CA LEU A 354 7.93 0.84 -5.19
C LEU A 354 6.40 0.87 -5.10
N TYR A 355 5.72 0.83 -6.24
CA TYR A 355 4.26 0.87 -6.30
C TYR A 355 3.62 -0.36 -5.65
N THR A 356 4.17 -1.54 -5.89
CA THR A 356 3.64 -2.80 -5.32
C THR A 356 3.95 -2.95 -3.83
N SER A 357 4.98 -2.26 -3.32
CA SER A 357 5.26 -2.23 -1.87
C SER A 357 4.17 -1.54 -1.05
N ILE A 358 3.32 -0.72 -1.68
CA ILE A 358 2.20 -0.02 -1.01
C ILE A 358 0.82 -0.52 -1.47
N ASN A 359 0.71 -1.05 -2.70
CA ASN A 359 -0.52 -1.56 -3.27
C ASN A 359 -0.25 -3.03 -3.67
N ARG A 360 -0.70 -4.01 -2.87
CA ARG A 360 -0.54 -5.43 -3.22
C ARG A 360 -1.12 -5.71 -4.62
N SER A 361 -0.57 -6.73 -5.30
CA SER A 361 -0.93 -7.12 -6.68
C SER A 361 -2.43 -7.29 -6.82
N ALA A 362 -2.98 -6.77 -7.92
CA ALA A 362 -4.42 -6.82 -8.25
C ALA A 362 -4.94 -8.24 -8.58
N ASP A 363 -4.17 -9.27 -8.24
CA ASP A 363 -4.45 -10.69 -8.51
C ASP A 363 -4.86 -11.46 -7.23
N GLU A 364 -4.97 -10.78 -6.07
CA GLU A 364 -5.63 -11.34 -4.88
C GLU A 364 -7.12 -10.97 -4.93
N ASP A 365 -7.98 -11.99 -4.85
CA ASP A 365 -9.43 -11.96 -5.07
C ASP A 365 -10.16 -10.74 -4.46
N GLU A 366 -11.15 -10.21 -5.19
CA GLU A 366 -12.01 -9.06 -4.84
C GLU A 366 -12.80 -9.20 -3.51
N ASP A 367 -12.63 -10.28 -2.74
CA ASP A 367 -13.37 -10.56 -1.50
C ASP A 367 -12.59 -10.25 -0.20
N ASP A 368 -11.31 -9.87 -0.25
CA ASP A 368 -10.52 -9.53 0.95
C ASP A 368 -10.32 -8.00 1.09
N SER A 369 -11.34 -7.27 1.56
CA SER A 369 -11.23 -5.84 1.94
C SER A 369 -10.51 -5.61 3.27
N ASP A 370 -10.04 -6.68 3.92
CA ASP A 370 -9.73 -6.68 5.34
C ASP A 370 -8.23 -6.50 5.60
N SER A 371 -7.81 -5.22 5.61
CA SER A 371 -6.65 -4.64 6.34
C SER A 371 -5.88 -3.54 5.58
N TYR A 372 -6.56 -2.75 4.74
CA TYR A 372 -5.94 -1.53 4.23
C TYR A 372 -5.74 -0.52 5.37
N VAL A 373 -4.48 -0.22 5.70
CA VAL A 373 -4.13 0.95 6.53
C VAL A 373 -4.44 2.20 5.70
N HIS A 374 -5.68 2.68 5.79
CA HIS A 374 -6.10 3.90 5.10
C HIS A 374 -5.56 5.13 5.82
N SER A 375 -4.78 5.94 5.10
CA SER A 375 -4.41 7.30 5.53
C SER A 375 -5.22 8.34 4.78
N ASN A 376 -5.62 9.38 5.51
CA ASN A 376 -6.28 10.57 4.99
C ASN A 376 -5.37 11.38 4.06
N TYR A 377 -4.04 11.27 4.19
CA TYR A 377 -3.08 11.89 3.28
C TYR A 377 -1.70 11.23 3.39
N SER A 378 -1.15 10.79 2.25
CA SER A 378 0.08 9.99 2.18
C SER A 378 1.05 10.40 1.07
N PRO A 379 1.83 11.49 1.28
CA PRO A 379 2.84 11.93 0.32
C PRO A 379 4.03 10.96 0.24
N LEU A 380 4.79 11.04 -0.86
CA LEU A 380 6.00 10.25 -1.11
C LEU A 380 7.25 11.13 -1.11
N PHE A 381 8.20 10.85 -0.23
CA PHE A 381 9.48 11.52 -0.13
C PHE A 381 10.58 10.71 -0.84
N ILE A 382 11.30 11.36 -1.75
CA ILE A 382 12.53 10.82 -2.34
C ILE A 382 13.69 11.71 -1.88
N LEU A 383 14.60 11.17 -1.05
CA LEU A 383 15.65 11.97 -0.40
C LEU A 383 17.01 11.90 -1.13
N GLY A 384 17.00 11.98 -2.46
CA GLY A 384 18.19 12.15 -3.27
C GLY A 384 18.98 10.88 -3.57
N ASP A 385 20.04 11.04 -4.36
CA ASP A 385 20.92 9.97 -4.86
C ASP A 385 20.14 8.87 -5.59
N ILE A 386 19.26 9.28 -6.51
CA ILE A 386 18.56 8.40 -7.44
C ILE A 386 19.56 7.85 -8.47
N SER A 387 20.38 8.73 -9.06
CA SER A 387 21.42 8.42 -10.06
C SER A 387 22.35 9.61 -10.23
N SER A 388 23.59 9.38 -10.67
CA SER A 388 24.45 10.48 -11.13
C SER A 388 24.15 10.95 -12.56
N SER A 389 23.46 10.13 -13.37
CA SER A 389 23.07 10.46 -14.74
C SER A 389 21.74 11.20 -14.77
N TYR A 390 21.74 12.40 -15.38
CA TYR A 390 20.53 13.19 -15.53
C TYR A 390 19.45 12.48 -16.36
N GLU A 391 19.82 11.76 -17.43
CA GLU A 391 18.83 11.10 -18.28
C GLU A 391 18.16 9.91 -17.56
N ILE A 392 18.92 9.15 -16.75
CA ILE A 392 18.37 8.09 -15.90
C ILE A 392 17.41 8.69 -14.86
N ASN A 393 17.81 9.77 -14.19
CA ASN A 393 16.94 10.46 -13.22
C ASN A 393 15.68 11.00 -13.86
N LYS A 394 15.80 11.64 -15.03
CA LYS A 394 14.68 12.18 -15.76
C LYS A 394 13.66 11.09 -16.09
N TYR A 395 14.11 9.97 -16.65
CA TYR A 395 13.23 8.87 -17.00
C TYR A 395 12.62 8.22 -15.75
N PHE A 396 13.40 7.99 -14.68
CA PHE A 396 12.87 7.48 -13.42
C PHE A 396 11.77 8.39 -12.84
N LEU A 397 11.99 9.70 -12.79
CA LEU A 397 11.01 10.67 -12.28
C LEU A 397 9.77 10.78 -13.18
N GLU A 398 9.91 10.64 -14.50
CA GLU A 398 8.79 10.60 -15.45
C GLU A 398 7.90 9.37 -15.19
N VAL A 399 8.49 8.18 -15.06
CA VAL A 399 7.77 6.95 -14.75
C VAL A 399 7.16 6.99 -13.34
N LEU A 400 7.91 7.47 -12.35
CA LEU A 400 7.44 7.62 -10.96
C LEU A 400 6.24 8.56 -10.88
N SER A 401 6.33 9.76 -11.45
CA SER A 401 5.23 10.74 -11.44
C SER A 401 3.98 10.18 -12.12
N ASN A 402 4.13 9.47 -13.23
CA ASN A 402 2.98 8.84 -13.90
C ASN A 402 2.35 7.72 -13.04
N LYS A 403 3.16 6.84 -12.45
CA LYS A 403 2.68 5.72 -11.63
C LYS A 403 2.03 6.20 -10.32
N PHE A 404 2.54 7.28 -9.74
CA PHE A 404 2.09 7.88 -8.49
C PHE A 404 1.28 9.16 -8.69
N LYS A 405 0.62 9.34 -9.84
CA LYS A 405 -0.18 10.51 -10.25
C LYS A 405 -1.08 11.15 -9.18
N PHE A 406 -1.57 10.36 -8.23
CA PHE A 406 -2.51 10.82 -7.19
C PHE A 406 -1.85 11.08 -5.83
N LYS A 407 -0.52 11.04 -5.75
CA LYS A 407 0.25 11.35 -4.54
C LYS A 407 1.14 12.56 -4.80
N ASP A 408 1.25 13.42 -3.78
CA ASP A 408 2.26 14.48 -3.80
C ASP A 408 3.66 13.84 -3.65
N ILE A 409 4.52 14.05 -4.64
CA ILE A 409 5.92 13.60 -4.63
C ILE A 409 6.79 14.77 -4.19
N ILE A 410 7.52 14.59 -3.09
CA ILE A 410 8.43 15.56 -2.50
C ILE A 410 9.86 15.06 -2.72
N LEU A 411 10.66 15.83 -3.45
CA LEU A 411 12.03 15.45 -3.82
C LEU A 411 13.05 16.34 -3.12
N VAL A 412 14.11 15.74 -2.60
CA VAL A 412 15.37 16.40 -2.25
C VAL A 412 16.43 15.84 -3.19
N LEU A 413 17.33 16.68 -3.73
CA LEU A 413 18.47 16.16 -4.50
C LEU A 413 19.56 15.67 -3.55
N GLY A 414 20.31 14.67 -3.98
CA GLY A 414 21.54 14.25 -3.34
C GLY A 414 22.77 14.88 -3.99
N ASN A 415 23.95 14.42 -3.57
CA ASN A 415 25.21 14.93 -4.14
C ASN A 415 25.47 14.33 -5.52
N HIS A 416 24.99 13.13 -5.82
CA HIS A 416 25.19 12.47 -7.11
C HIS A 416 24.51 13.24 -8.26
N GLU A 417 23.33 13.81 -8.02
CA GLU A 417 22.62 14.62 -9.02
C GLU A 417 23.40 15.88 -9.45
N LEU A 418 24.39 16.31 -8.67
CA LEU A 418 25.17 17.51 -8.94
C LEU A 418 26.43 17.24 -9.78
N TRP A 419 26.84 15.99 -9.99
CA TRP A 419 28.18 15.66 -10.48
C TRP A 419 28.50 16.05 -11.92
N GLU A 420 27.53 16.13 -12.83
CA GLU A 420 27.84 16.34 -14.27
C GLU A 420 28.32 17.76 -14.60
N SER A 421 28.02 18.77 -13.78
CA SER A 421 28.42 20.16 -14.04
C SER A 421 28.39 21.00 -12.77
N ASN A 422 28.56 22.32 -12.88
CA ASN A 422 28.44 23.21 -11.72
C ASN A 422 27.10 23.00 -11.01
N TYR A 423 27.13 22.87 -9.67
CA TYR A 423 25.95 22.49 -8.89
C TYR A 423 24.74 23.42 -9.09
N ARG A 424 24.95 24.73 -9.35
CA ARG A 424 23.86 25.68 -9.60
C ARG A 424 23.18 25.43 -10.94
N VAL A 425 23.95 25.01 -11.96
CA VAL A 425 23.44 24.64 -13.28
C VAL A 425 22.58 23.38 -13.15
N GLN A 426 23.08 22.35 -12.47
CA GLN A 426 22.31 21.11 -12.22
C GLN A 426 21.04 21.38 -11.41
N LEU A 427 21.14 22.14 -10.33
CA LEU A 427 19.97 22.49 -9.51
C LEU A 427 18.88 23.17 -10.36
N ASN A 428 19.25 24.12 -11.24
CA ASN A 428 18.30 24.77 -12.13
C ASN A 428 17.71 23.82 -13.19
N LYS A 429 18.48 22.83 -13.65
CA LYS A 429 18.02 21.77 -14.56
C LYS A 429 16.92 20.93 -13.90
N TYR A 430 17.15 20.46 -12.68
CA TYR A 430 16.16 19.69 -11.91
C TYR A 430 14.95 20.52 -11.49
N LYS A 431 15.10 21.82 -11.17
CA LYS A 431 13.94 22.70 -10.92
C LYS A 431 12.98 22.75 -12.10
N LYS A 432 13.51 22.84 -13.33
CA LYS A 432 12.69 22.85 -14.55
C LYS A 432 12.00 21.50 -14.78
N LEU A 433 12.74 20.41 -14.56
CA LEU A 433 12.20 19.05 -14.69
C LEU A 433 11.06 18.80 -13.69
N CYS A 434 11.30 19.05 -12.40
CA CYS A 434 10.31 18.79 -11.35
C CYS A 434 9.04 19.61 -11.57
N LYS A 435 9.18 20.89 -12.00
CA LYS A 435 8.02 21.72 -12.39
C LYS A 435 7.21 21.13 -13.55
N LYS A 436 7.87 20.48 -14.52
CA LYS A 436 7.19 19.81 -15.65
C LYS A 436 6.42 18.56 -15.19
N LEU A 437 6.93 17.87 -14.18
CA LEU A 437 6.40 16.59 -13.69
C LEU A 437 5.47 16.72 -12.48
N ASP A 438 5.15 17.94 -12.06
CA ASP A 438 4.37 18.24 -10.84
C ASP A 438 4.99 17.60 -9.57
N ILE A 439 6.33 17.66 -9.48
CA ILE A 439 7.10 17.18 -8.33
C ILE A 439 7.58 18.37 -7.50
N GLU A 440 7.38 18.29 -6.18
CA GLU A 440 7.79 19.34 -5.24
C GLU A 440 9.25 19.16 -4.83
N LEU A 441 10.15 19.81 -5.57
CA LEU A 441 11.57 19.85 -5.25
C LEU A 441 11.85 20.81 -4.08
N LEU A 442 12.45 20.33 -2.99
CA LEU A 442 12.91 21.14 -1.87
C LEU A 442 14.37 21.59 -2.08
N ASP A 443 14.58 22.90 -2.13
CA ASP A 443 15.87 23.54 -2.41
C ASP A 443 16.18 24.67 -1.40
N ASN A 444 16.20 24.32 -0.11
CA ASN A 444 16.12 25.26 1.02
C ASN A 444 14.77 26.00 1.07
N SER A 445 13.70 25.29 0.69
CA SER A 445 12.34 25.81 0.68
C SER A 445 11.46 25.12 1.70
N MET A 446 10.41 25.81 2.14
CA MET A 446 9.37 25.27 3.01
C MET A 446 8.09 25.03 2.20
N LEU A 447 7.54 23.82 2.31
CA LEU A 447 6.27 23.41 1.75
C LEU A 447 5.21 23.39 2.86
N VAL A 448 4.04 23.95 2.58
CA VAL A 448 2.91 23.97 3.51
C VAL A 448 1.68 23.42 2.80
N ILE A 449 1.22 22.26 3.26
CA ILE A 449 -0.03 21.66 2.83
C ILE A 449 -1.10 22.05 3.84
N LYS A 450 -2.12 22.78 3.40
CA LYS A 450 -3.17 23.33 4.26
C LYS A 450 -4.56 23.07 3.68
N ASP A 451 -5.57 23.04 4.53
CA ASP A 451 -6.95 23.00 4.03
C ASP A 451 -7.34 24.40 3.50
N GLY A 452 -7.90 24.45 2.30
CA GLY A 452 -8.49 25.65 1.72
C GLY A 452 -9.90 25.96 2.24
N GLU A 453 -10.46 27.05 1.73
CA GLU A 453 -11.91 27.31 1.78
C GLU A 453 -12.61 26.22 0.95
N TYR A 454 -13.68 25.61 1.48
CA TYR A 454 -14.46 24.56 0.81
C TYR A 454 -13.72 23.23 0.51
N CYS A 455 -12.81 22.82 1.41
CA CYS A 455 -12.21 21.48 1.43
C CYS A 455 -11.20 21.15 0.33
N ALA A 456 -10.79 22.10 -0.51
CA ALA A 456 -9.65 21.90 -1.40
C ALA A 456 -8.33 22.03 -0.62
N SER A 457 -7.52 20.98 -0.54
CA SER A 457 -6.14 21.09 -0.04
C SER A 457 -5.36 22.05 -0.94
N ARG A 458 -4.56 22.92 -0.33
CA ARG A 458 -3.66 23.84 -1.03
C ARG A 458 -2.24 23.58 -0.60
N LEU A 459 -1.39 23.37 -1.59
CA LEU A 459 0.04 23.23 -1.43
C LEU A 459 0.68 24.59 -1.72
N ILE A 460 1.45 25.12 -0.77
CA ILE A 460 2.10 26.44 -0.89
C ILE A 460 3.58 26.32 -0.56
N ARG A 461 4.41 26.76 -1.51
CA ARG A 461 5.86 26.81 -1.35
C ARG A 461 6.36 28.21 -0.97
N TYR A 462 7.32 28.22 -0.05
CA TYR A 462 8.07 29.41 0.38
C TYR A 462 9.55 29.17 0.09
N SER A 463 10.10 29.95 -0.84
CA SER A 463 11.52 29.88 -1.22
C SER A 463 12.45 30.38 -0.11
N GLU A 464 13.73 30.03 -0.21
CA GLU A 464 14.81 30.53 0.66
C GLU A 464 14.74 32.06 0.86
N ASP A 465 14.74 32.83 -0.22
CA ASP A 465 14.72 34.30 -0.16
C ASP A 465 13.49 34.85 0.57
N LYS A 466 12.34 34.21 0.36
CA LYS A 466 11.08 34.61 0.99
C LYS A 466 11.14 34.32 2.49
N LEU A 467 11.56 33.11 2.87
CA LEU A 467 11.71 32.71 4.27
C LEU A 467 12.71 33.58 5.03
N LEU A 468 13.83 33.95 4.39
CA LEU A 468 14.82 34.84 5.00
C LEU A 468 14.23 36.20 5.35
N LYS A 469 13.38 36.76 4.49
CA LYS A 469 12.72 38.07 4.68
C LYS A 469 11.56 38.04 5.67
N MET A 470 10.82 36.93 5.77
CA MET A 470 9.67 36.80 6.66
C MET A 470 10.08 36.91 8.15
N SER A 471 9.32 37.64 8.94
CA SER A 471 9.40 37.62 10.41
C SER A 471 8.87 36.31 10.99
N SER A 472 9.14 36.04 12.27
CA SER A 472 8.56 34.87 12.97
C SER A 472 7.03 34.87 12.95
N ALA A 473 6.41 36.05 13.07
CA ALA A 473 4.96 36.20 13.01
C ALA A 473 4.40 35.89 11.61
N GLU A 474 5.10 36.30 10.55
CA GLU A 474 4.69 35.96 9.17
C GLU A 474 4.83 34.47 8.87
N ILE A 475 5.88 33.82 9.38
CA ILE A 475 6.06 32.36 9.27
C ILE A 475 4.93 31.63 10.00
N GLN A 476 4.63 32.01 11.24
CA GLN A 476 3.50 31.45 11.99
C GLN A 476 2.17 31.66 11.28
N LYS A 477 1.95 32.84 10.69
CA LYS A 477 0.75 33.11 9.89
C LYS A 477 0.67 32.24 8.63
N ALA A 478 1.81 31.99 7.97
CA ALA A 478 1.88 31.20 6.74
C ALA A 478 1.47 29.74 6.95
N VAL A 479 1.84 29.16 8.09
CA VAL A 479 1.57 27.76 8.44
C VAL A 479 0.22 27.54 9.11
N ARG A 480 -0.59 28.59 9.32
CA ARG A 480 -1.94 28.41 9.85
C ARG A 480 -2.73 27.45 8.96
N ASN A 481 -3.50 26.59 9.61
CA ASN A 481 -4.36 25.58 8.99
C ASN A 481 -3.60 24.50 8.21
N SER A 482 -2.30 24.31 8.47
CA SER A 482 -1.50 23.29 7.81
C SER A 482 -1.76 21.89 8.36
N ARG A 483 -1.96 20.93 7.46
CA ARG A 483 -1.92 19.49 7.72
C ARG A 483 -0.49 18.98 7.79
N LEU A 484 0.39 19.51 6.95
CA LEU A 484 1.79 19.12 6.90
C LEU A 484 2.66 20.33 6.58
N ILE A 485 3.76 20.47 7.31
CA ILE A 485 4.80 21.47 7.06
C ILE A 485 6.09 20.70 6.82
N VAL A 486 6.75 20.99 5.70
CA VAL A 486 8.03 20.37 5.33
C VAL A 486 9.03 21.47 5.04
N PHE A 487 10.25 21.34 5.52
CA PHE A 487 11.38 22.17 5.14
C PHE A 487 12.54 21.28 4.74
N GLY A 488 13.21 21.60 3.63
CA GLY A 488 14.26 20.73 3.15
C GLY A 488 15.14 21.32 2.05
N GLY A 489 16.17 20.54 1.73
CA GLY A 489 17.21 20.86 0.76
C GLY A 489 18.36 19.86 0.89
N ILE A 490 19.37 19.97 0.02
CA ILE A 490 20.51 19.03 0.00
C ILE A 490 21.18 18.92 1.38
N GLY A 491 21.38 20.05 2.06
CA GLY A 491 22.04 20.09 3.36
C GLY A 491 23.56 19.87 3.28
N PHE A 492 24.26 20.53 2.35
CA PHE A 492 25.71 20.35 2.09
C PHE A 492 26.61 20.08 3.32
N ALA A 493 27.69 19.31 3.14
CA ALA A 493 28.51 18.79 4.23
C ALA A 493 29.60 19.75 4.78
N GLY A 494 29.24 21.03 4.94
CA GLY A 494 30.12 22.12 5.38
C GLY A 494 30.71 21.97 6.79
N LEU A 495 30.08 21.18 7.67
CA LEU A 495 30.58 20.86 9.01
C LEU A 495 31.28 19.51 9.09
N ASN A 496 31.09 18.65 8.08
CA ASN A 496 31.73 17.34 8.03
C ASN A 496 33.22 17.50 7.68
N LYS A 497 34.10 16.89 8.48
CA LYS A 497 35.56 17.00 8.32
C LYS A 497 36.15 15.90 7.44
N GLU A 498 35.43 14.80 7.26
CA GLU A 498 35.93 13.58 6.61
C GLU A 498 35.30 13.39 5.23
N PHE A 499 33.97 13.54 5.14
CA PHE A 499 33.20 13.39 3.91
C PHE A 499 32.71 14.76 3.47
N ASN A 500 33.52 15.44 2.65
CA ASN A 500 33.24 16.80 2.18
C ASN A 500 33.80 17.05 0.77
N ALA A 501 33.62 18.26 0.22
CA ALA A 501 34.05 18.59 -1.14
C ALA A 501 35.55 18.35 -1.41
N THR A 502 36.46 18.54 -0.45
CA THR A 502 37.90 18.24 -0.66
C THR A 502 38.17 16.74 -0.81
N ASN A 503 37.26 15.90 -0.30
CA ASN A 503 37.32 14.46 -0.38
C ASN A 503 36.49 13.92 -1.56
N GLY A 504 36.07 14.80 -2.48
CA GLY A 504 35.49 14.42 -3.76
C GLY A 504 34.00 14.06 -3.72
N ILE A 505 33.29 14.25 -2.61
CA ILE A 505 31.86 13.86 -2.51
C ILE A 505 30.98 14.59 -3.54
N PHE A 506 31.42 15.77 -3.98
CA PHE A 506 30.77 16.60 -5.00
C PHE A 506 31.53 16.62 -6.33
N ARG A 507 32.62 15.85 -6.47
CA ARG A 507 33.57 15.94 -7.58
C ARG A 507 33.98 17.41 -7.83
N ASP A 508 33.93 17.85 -9.08
CA ASP A 508 34.27 19.23 -9.47
C ASP A 508 33.04 20.17 -9.50
N SER A 509 31.87 19.72 -9.03
CA SER A 509 30.62 20.50 -9.15
C SER A 509 30.57 21.72 -8.22
N LEU A 510 31.29 21.68 -7.09
CA LEU A 510 31.42 22.80 -6.15
C LEU A 510 32.70 22.75 -5.32
N THR A 511 33.20 23.92 -4.92
CA THR A 511 34.37 24.04 -4.06
C THR A 511 34.02 23.88 -2.58
N ARG A 512 35.01 23.51 -1.75
CA ARG A 512 34.85 23.46 -0.27
C ARG A 512 34.37 24.79 0.32
N LYS A 513 34.81 25.91 -0.24
CA LYS A 513 34.36 27.25 0.21
C LYS A 513 32.88 27.45 -0.07
N GLU A 514 32.41 27.06 -1.26
CA GLU A 514 30.99 27.14 -1.62
C GLU A 514 30.15 26.18 -0.78
N GLU A 515 30.59 24.94 -0.59
CA GLU A 515 29.94 23.95 0.29
C GLU A 515 29.64 24.54 1.67
N ILE A 516 30.66 25.08 2.35
CA ILE A 516 30.53 25.70 3.67
C ILE A 516 29.55 26.88 3.65
N LEU A 517 29.54 27.66 2.57
CA LEU A 517 28.61 28.79 2.43
C LEU A 517 27.16 28.30 2.26
N GLU A 518 26.93 27.26 1.45
CA GLU A 518 25.60 26.68 1.27
C GLU A 518 25.07 26.02 2.56
N SER A 519 25.92 25.32 3.32
CA SER A 519 25.55 24.76 4.64
C SER A 519 25.11 25.84 5.63
N LYS A 520 25.79 27.00 5.62
CA LYS A 520 25.44 28.13 6.50
C LYS A 520 24.06 28.72 6.17
N LYS A 521 23.62 28.67 4.90
CA LYS A 521 22.31 29.19 4.50
C LYS A 521 21.18 28.34 5.06
N ILE A 522 21.26 27.02 4.90
CA ILE A 522 20.25 26.10 5.43
C ILE A 522 20.23 26.12 6.97
N ASP A 523 21.38 26.17 7.64
CA ASP A 523 21.45 26.31 9.11
C ASP A 523 20.79 27.61 9.62
N LYS A 524 20.98 28.72 8.89
CA LYS A 524 20.34 30.00 9.21
C LYS A 524 18.81 29.91 9.10
N LEU A 525 18.30 29.27 8.06
CA LEU A 525 16.86 29.03 7.89
C LEU A 525 16.33 28.08 8.97
N TYR A 526 17.03 26.99 9.26
CA TYR A 526 16.68 26.03 10.30
C TYR A 526 16.51 26.73 11.66
N LYS A 527 17.50 27.53 12.08
CA LYS A 527 17.44 28.32 13.33
C LYS A 527 16.24 29.28 13.36
N LYS A 528 15.97 29.93 12.22
CA LYS A 528 14.85 30.85 12.09
C LYS A 528 13.50 30.15 12.21
N LEU A 529 13.34 29.01 11.54
CA LEU A 529 12.16 28.16 11.64
C LEU A 529 12.02 27.59 13.05
N ASN A 530 13.11 27.18 13.70
CA ASN A 530 13.07 26.63 15.06
C ASN A 530 12.58 27.71 16.05
N LYS A 531 13.03 28.95 15.87
CA LYS A 531 12.50 30.07 16.65
C LYS A 531 11.01 30.34 16.39
N ALA A 532 10.56 30.25 15.14
CA ALA A 532 9.19 30.60 14.76
C ALA A 532 8.17 29.48 15.04
N LEU A 533 8.58 28.21 14.90
CA LEU A 533 7.74 27.02 14.83
C LEU A 533 8.19 25.97 15.88
N SER A 534 8.77 26.40 17.00
CA SER A 534 9.31 25.51 18.03
C SER A 534 8.27 24.54 18.60
N SER A 535 7.00 24.98 18.68
CA SER A 535 5.86 24.20 19.19
C SER A 535 5.05 23.49 18.10
N HIS A 536 5.40 23.69 16.82
CA HIS A 536 4.69 23.10 15.69
C HIS A 536 5.43 21.87 15.20
N GLN A 537 4.68 20.93 14.64
CA GLN A 537 5.26 19.83 13.91
C GLN A 537 5.82 20.31 12.56
N LEU A 538 7.09 19.98 12.30
CA LEU A 538 7.78 20.26 11.05
C LEU A 538 8.60 19.04 10.64
N VAL A 539 8.48 18.63 9.37
CA VAL A 539 9.36 17.63 8.77
C VAL A 539 10.59 18.33 8.19
N ILE A 540 11.78 17.92 8.61
CA ILE A 540 13.06 18.34 8.08
C ILE A 540 13.55 17.24 7.14
N ALA A 541 13.47 17.49 5.82
CA ALA A 541 13.91 16.55 4.80
C ALA A 541 15.19 17.04 4.14
N THR A 542 16.32 16.43 4.49
CA THR A 542 17.61 16.72 3.83
C THR A 542 18.18 15.47 3.18
N HIS A 543 19.13 15.61 2.27
CA HIS A 543 19.84 14.42 1.79
C HIS A 543 20.99 14.09 2.75
N MET A 544 21.82 15.08 3.05
CA MET A 544 22.90 14.93 4.03
C MET A 544 22.35 14.89 5.46
N PRO A 545 23.00 14.16 6.38
CA PRO A 545 22.66 14.19 7.80
C PRO A 545 22.68 15.62 8.38
N LYS A 546 21.78 15.91 9.31
CA LYS A 546 21.69 17.24 9.94
C LYS A 546 23.00 17.71 10.57
N SER A 547 23.77 16.78 11.13
CA SER A 547 25.09 17.03 11.72
C SER A 547 26.08 17.68 10.76
N ASP A 548 25.89 17.47 9.46
CA ASP A 548 26.83 17.89 8.42
C ASP A 548 26.64 19.36 8.04
N TRP A 549 25.52 19.96 8.42
CA TRP A 549 25.21 21.36 8.11
C TRP A 549 24.75 22.19 9.32
N SER A 550 24.31 21.59 10.43
CA SER A 550 23.91 22.32 11.65
C SER A 550 24.35 21.65 12.96
N LYS A 551 24.88 22.46 13.88
CA LYS A 551 25.23 22.06 15.26
C LYS A 551 24.09 22.19 16.27
N GLU A 552 22.94 22.72 15.87
CA GLU A 552 21.79 22.87 16.77
C GLU A 552 21.30 21.50 17.26
N LYS A 553 20.76 21.46 18.48
CA LYS A 553 20.05 20.27 18.94
C LYS A 553 18.78 20.06 18.13
N ASN A 554 18.38 18.80 17.98
CA ASN A 554 17.10 18.48 17.39
C ASN A 554 15.96 19.07 18.25
N ASN A 555 14.99 19.68 17.59
CA ASN A 555 13.71 20.02 18.20
C ASN A 555 12.87 18.75 18.34
N LYS A 556 12.47 18.44 19.58
CA LYS A 556 11.64 17.27 19.93
C LYS A 556 10.25 17.23 19.29
N ASN A 557 9.76 18.34 18.76
CA ASN A 557 8.47 18.39 18.06
C ASN A 557 8.65 18.21 16.54
N TRP A 558 9.86 17.93 16.05
CA TRP A 558 10.15 17.87 14.61
C TRP A 558 10.57 16.47 14.20
N ILE A 559 10.25 16.12 12.94
CA ILE A 559 10.60 14.85 12.31
C ILE A 559 11.77 15.09 11.38
N TYR A 560 12.79 14.24 11.39
CA TYR A 560 14.01 14.38 10.60
C TYR A 560 14.17 13.21 9.64
N LEU A 561 14.34 13.51 8.36
CA LEU A 561 14.61 12.55 7.30
C LEU A 561 15.96 12.86 6.66
N HIS A 562 16.78 11.84 6.44
CA HIS A 562 18.00 11.97 5.65
C HIS A 562 18.46 10.68 4.97
N GLY A 563 19.34 10.83 3.97
CA GLY A 563 20.00 9.75 3.24
C GLY A 563 21.53 9.83 3.36
N HIS A 564 22.23 9.67 2.22
CA HIS A 564 23.66 9.85 1.95
C HIS A 564 24.61 8.80 2.55
N THR A 565 24.33 8.36 3.78
CA THR A 565 25.29 7.55 4.54
C THR A 565 25.34 6.08 4.11
N HIS A 566 24.31 5.61 3.40
CA HIS A 566 24.03 4.19 3.11
C HIS A 566 23.95 3.30 4.36
N ARG A 567 23.75 3.92 5.52
CA ARG A 567 23.67 3.27 6.83
C ARG A 567 22.31 3.56 7.42
N ASN A 568 21.46 2.56 7.43
CA ASN A 568 20.11 2.69 7.98
C ASN A 568 20.16 3.07 9.46
N TYR A 569 19.46 4.14 9.82
CA TYR A 569 19.34 4.64 11.19
C TYR A 569 17.89 5.05 11.48
N PHE A 570 17.37 4.60 12.61
CA PHE A 570 16.01 4.87 13.05
C PHE A 570 16.02 5.21 14.55
N LYS A 571 15.35 6.30 14.93
CA LYS A 571 15.13 6.66 16.34
C LYS A 571 13.82 7.43 16.46
N ASN A 572 12.88 6.93 17.25
CA ASN A 572 11.60 7.58 17.50
C ASN A 572 11.23 7.42 18.97
N ASP A 573 11.44 8.47 19.76
CA ASP A 573 11.17 8.51 21.20
C ASP A 573 10.56 9.87 21.63
N LEU A 574 10.54 10.18 22.93
CA LEU A 574 9.95 11.44 23.42
C LEU A 574 10.76 12.71 23.08
N ASP A 575 12.02 12.55 22.70
CA ASP A 575 12.97 13.64 22.50
C ASP A 575 13.47 13.75 21.05
N GLU A 576 13.53 12.64 20.30
CA GLU A 576 14.02 12.61 18.91
C GLU A 576 13.18 11.73 17.98
N HIS A 577 12.94 12.23 16.76
CA HIS A 577 12.18 11.57 15.70
C HIS A 577 12.97 11.58 14.37
N ILE A 578 13.79 10.56 14.12
CA ILE A 578 14.73 10.45 13.00
C ILE A 578 14.43 9.18 12.20
N PHE A 579 14.17 9.34 10.90
CA PHE A 579 13.87 8.26 9.97
C PHE A 579 14.86 8.33 8.78
N ALA A 580 15.87 7.46 8.82
CA ALA A 580 16.93 7.34 7.82
C ALA A 580 17.25 5.85 7.56
N ASP A 581 16.25 4.98 7.68
CA ASP A 581 16.34 3.52 7.65
C ASP A 581 15.88 2.90 6.31
N ASN A 582 15.73 3.73 5.28
CA ASN A 582 15.41 3.29 3.92
C ASN A 582 16.39 3.82 2.87
N GLN A 583 17.68 3.77 3.19
CA GLN A 583 18.79 4.10 2.29
C GLN A 583 19.20 2.83 1.54
N ILE A 584 18.88 2.74 0.24
CA ILE A 584 19.07 1.50 -0.54
C ILE A 584 20.55 1.18 -0.74
N GLY A 585 21.34 2.21 -1.08
CA GLY A 585 22.77 2.12 -1.39
C GLY A 585 23.04 1.47 -2.74
N TYR A 586 24.31 1.11 -3.00
CA TYR A 586 24.77 0.69 -4.33
C TYR A 586 24.33 -0.70 -4.79
N LYS A 587 24.08 -1.64 -3.87
CA LYS A 587 23.79 -3.05 -4.21
C LYS A 587 22.40 -3.21 -4.83
N GLU A 588 22.25 -4.14 -5.77
CA GLU A 588 20.96 -4.52 -6.35
C GLU A 588 20.04 -5.06 -5.25
N LYS A 589 18.87 -4.44 -5.10
CA LYS A 589 17.87 -4.75 -4.08
C LYS A 589 16.48 -4.50 -4.64
N LYS A 590 15.49 -5.23 -4.12
CA LYS A 590 14.08 -4.88 -4.33
C LYS A 590 13.78 -3.57 -3.61
N PHE A 591 13.15 -2.62 -4.30
CA PHE A 591 12.77 -1.34 -3.70
C PHE A 591 11.46 -1.49 -2.92
N ASN A 592 11.45 -1.04 -1.67
CA ASN A 592 10.26 -0.97 -0.83
C ASN A 592 10.21 0.39 -0.13
N LEU A 593 9.01 0.90 0.12
CA LEU A 593 8.80 2.16 0.82
C LEU A 593 8.63 1.92 2.33
N ASN A 594 9.44 2.61 3.15
CA ASN A 594 9.16 2.78 4.57
C ASN A 594 8.20 3.97 4.75
N HIS A 595 7.58 4.08 5.92
CA HIS A 595 6.68 5.18 6.26
C HIS A 595 6.90 5.70 7.68
N PHE A 596 6.53 6.96 7.91
CA PHE A 596 6.46 7.56 9.23
C PHE A 596 5.11 8.24 9.45
N ASN A 597 4.65 8.25 10.70
CA ASN A 597 3.42 8.88 11.12
C ASN A 597 3.63 10.38 11.41
N PHE A 598 2.62 11.20 11.13
CA PHE A 598 2.67 12.63 11.41
C PHE A 598 1.30 13.17 11.83
N CYS A 599 1.23 14.27 12.58
CA CYS A 599 -0.03 14.81 13.06
C CYS A 599 -0.61 15.79 12.05
N GLY A 600 -1.59 15.34 11.27
CA GLY A 600 -2.36 16.19 10.38
C GLY A 600 -3.37 17.12 11.06
N ARG A 601 -3.45 17.21 12.39
CA ARG A 601 -4.45 18.04 13.09
C ARG A 601 -3.88 19.43 13.42
N TYR A 602 -4.71 20.46 13.20
CA TYR A 602 -4.37 21.86 13.51
C TYR A 602 -5.49 22.58 14.25
N ASP A 603 -5.17 23.74 14.82
CA ASP A 603 -6.08 24.56 15.60
C ASP A 603 -6.29 25.94 14.96
N THR A 604 -7.46 26.17 14.38
CA THR A 604 -7.80 27.48 13.78
C THR A 604 -8.06 28.57 14.80
N LEU A 605 -8.28 28.21 16.07
CA LEU A 605 -8.70 29.09 17.16
C LEU A 605 -7.59 29.30 18.21
N GLU A 606 -6.40 28.74 17.99
CA GLU A 606 -5.25 28.80 18.91
C GLU A 606 -4.93 30.23 19.38
N ASN A 607 -4.97 31.17 18.43
CA ASN A 607 -4.58 32.57 18.65
C ASN A 607 -5.61 33.38 19.46
N TYR A 608 -6.81 32.84 19.74
CA TYR A 608 -7.73 33.49 20.66
C TYR A 608 -7.15 33.49 22.07
N LYS A 609 -7.31 34.60 22.80
CA LYS A 609 -7.03 34.60 24.23
C LYS A 609 -8.04 33.72 24.96
N ASP A 610 -7.68 33.24 26.13
CA ASP A 610 -8.64 32.55 27.00
C ASP A 610 -9.80 33.49 27.36
N GLY A 611 -11.01 32.95 27.41
CA GLY A 611 -12.24 33.70 27.63
C GLY A 611 -13.44 33.11 26.89
N ILE A 612 -14.51 33.88 26.85
CA ILE A 612 -15.77 33.56 26.17
C ILE A 612 -15.87 34.46 24.94
N HIS A 613 -16.03 33.86 23.77
CA HIS A 613 -16.00 34.55 22.49
C HIS A 613 -17.19 34.13 21.63
N THR A 614 -17.73 35.05 20.85
CA THR A 614 -18.69 34.70 19.79
C THR A 614 -17.93 34.48 18.50
N ILE A 615 -18.13 33.34 17.86
CA ILE A 615 -17.54 32.96 16.57
C ILE A 615 -18.64 32.61 15.56
N SER A 616 -18.31 32.68 14.27
CA SER A 616 -19.25 32.28 13.22
C SER A 616 -19.43 30.75 13.15
N PRO A 617 -20.56 30.26 12.64
CA PRO A 617 -20.73 28.83 12.31
C PRO A 617 -19.60 28.27 11.46
N LEU A 618 -19.13 29.04 10.48
CA LEU A 618 -18.00 28.65 9.61
C LEU A 618 -16.68 28.50 10.39
N ALA A 619 -16.39 29.37 11.35
CA ALA A 619 -15.20 29.25 12.19
C ALA A 619 -15.25 27.98 13.06
N TYR A 620 -16.43 27.65 13.61
CA TYR A 620 -16.66 26.41 14.35
C TYR A 620 -16.48 25.18 13.45
N LEU A 621 -17.05 25.17 12.24
CA LEU A 621 -16.88 24.08 11.27
C LEU A 621 -15.40 23.90 10.87
N ASN A 622 -14.71 24.99 10.56
CA ASN A 622 -13.28 24.95 10.19
C ASN A 622 -12.38 24.46 11.33
N PHE A 623 -12.68 24.84 12.59
CA PHE A 623 -11.96 24.32 13.76
C PHE A 623 -12.12 22.81 13.89
N ASN A 624 -13.36 22.31 13.83
CA ASN A 624 -13.62 20.88 13.96
C ASN A 624 -13.00 20.09 12.80
N ARG A 625 -13.08 20.62 11.57
CA ARG A 625 -12.38 20.06 10.41
C ARG A 625 -10.88 19.94 10.68
N GLY A 626 -10.23 21.02 11.15
CA GLY A 626 -8.81 21.03 11.49
C GLY A 626 -8.42 20.01 12.57
N LYS A 627 -9.33 19.71 13.50
CA LYS A 627 -9.14 18.71 14.55
C LYS A 627 -9.56 17.27 14.13
N ASN A 628 -9.98 17.04 12.89
CA ASN A 628 -10.59 15.78 12.40
C ASN A 628 -11.80 15.34 13.23
N ILE A 629 -12.60 16.32 13.62
CA ILE A 629 -13.83 16.09 14.37
C ILE A 629 -15.00 16.17 13.40
N GLU A 630 -15.71 15.07 13.23
CA GLU A 630 -16.99 15.08 12.51
C GLU A 630 -18.03 15.90 13.28
N VAL A 631 -18.71 16.78 12.54
CA VAL A 631 -19.71 17.71 13.07
C VAL A 631 -20.88 17.80 12.12
N ASN A 632 -22.08 17.72 12.68
CA ASN A 632 -23.33 17.97 11.98
C ASN A 632 -23.98 19.24 12.57
N TYR A 633 -23.61 20.41 12.06
CA TYR A 633 -24.12 21.71 12.53
C TYR A 633 -24.82 22.46 11.40
N ASN A 634 -26.12 22.20 11.24
CA ASN A 634 -26.95 22.78 10.18
C ASN A 634 -27.69 24.04 10.64
N SER A 635 -27.05 24.88 11.47
CA SER A 635 -27.66 26.07 12.05
C SER A 635 -26.82 27.32 11.77
N ASP A 636 -27.50 28.41 11.40
CA ASP A 636 -26.86 29.72 11.21
C ASP A 636 -26.67 30.50 12.52
N LEU A 637 -27.04 29.90 13.66
CA LEU A 637 -26.90 30.54 14.96
C LEU A 637 -25.42 30.78 15.30
N PRO A 638 -25.06 31.98 15.79
CA PRO A 638 -23.72 32.25 16.31
C PRO A 638 -23.29 31.22 17.36
N VAL A 639 -22.02 30.84 17.31
CA VAL A 639 -21.43 29.88 18.25
C VAL A 639 -20.68 30.64 19.32
N ILE A 640 -20.95 30.32 20.58
CA ILE A 640 -20.20 30.80 21.73
C ILE A 640 -19.07 29.79 21.98
N MET A 641 -17.83 30.21 21.77
CA MET A 641 -16.63 29.46 22.10
C MET A 641 -16.14 29.89 23.49
N ILE A 642 -15.96 28.92 24.37
CA ILE A 642 -15.29 29.11 25.66
C ILE A 642 -13.91 28.45 25.56
N LYS A 643 -12.85 29.26 25.66
CA LYS A 643 -11.46 28.80 25.56
C LYS A 643 -10.74 29.00 26.89
N LYS A 644 -10.04 27.98 27.38
CA LYS A 644 -9.18 28.09 28.57
C LYS A 644 -8.01 27.11 28.48
N ASN A 645 -6.78 27.59 28.62
CA ASN A 645 -5.56 26.77 28.61
C ASN A 645 -5.46 25.82 27.39
N GLY A 646 -5.94 26.27 26.21
CA GLY A 646 -5.96 25.46 24.98
C GLY A 646 -7.10 24.43 24.88
N PHE A 647 -8.02 24.40 25.84
CA PHE A 647 -9.25 23.62 25.82
C PHE A 647 -10.45 24.44 25.39
N TYR A 648 -11.42 23.77 24.77
CA TYR A 648 -12.59 24.40 24.15
C TYR A 648 -13.90 23.75 24.62
N LEU A 649 -14.92 24.58 24.88
CA LEU A 649 -16.33 24.19 24.95
C LEU A 649 -17.11 25.09 23.98
N PHE A 650 -17.97 24.51 23.17
CA PHE A 650 -18.79 25.26 22.22
C PHE A 650 -20.26 25.22 22.62
N MET A 651 -20.93 26.35 22.48
CA MET A 651 -22.34 26.55 22.81
C MET A 651 -23.03 27.36 21.73
N ASN A 652 -24.36 27.38 21.73
CA ASN A 652 -25.14 28.41 21.04
C ASN A 652 -26.35 28.82 21.89
N LYS A 653 -27.04 29.88 21.47
CA LYS A 653 -28.24 30.39 22.13
C LYS A 653 -29.41 30.34 21.16
N TYR A 654 -30.53 29.76 21.58
CA TYR A 654 -31.77 29.69 20.81
C TYR A 654 -32.97 29.88 21.72
N ASN A 655 -33.90 30.76 21.33
CA ASN A 655 -35.07 31.13 22.13
C ASN A 655 -34.70 31.44 23.59
N ASN A 656 -33.68 32.27 23.78
CA ASN A 656 -33.12 32.66 25.09
C ASN A 656 -32.58 31.52 25.97
N LYS A 657 -32.40 30.31 25.41
CA LYS A 657 -31.81 29.17 26.12
C LYS A 657 -30.43 28.83 25.54
N TYR A 658 -29.45 28.66 26.41
CA TYR A 658 -28.14 28.17 26.01
C TYR A 658 -28.15 26.67 25.78
N ARG A 659 -27.30 26.22 24.86
CA ARG A 659 -27.13 24.82 24.51
C ARG A 659 -25.66 24.53 24.27
N ILE A 660 -25.14 23.43 24.82
CA ILE A 660 -23.81 22.92 24.51
C ILE A 660 -23.85 22.18 23.18
N LEU A 661 -22.85 22.43 22.32
CA LEU A 661 -22.70 21.76 21.03
C LEU A 661 -21.84 20.50 21.19
N ARG A 662 -22.48 19.34 21.09
CA ARG A 662 -21.84 18.02 21.07
C ARG A 662 -21.64 17.56 19.63
N GLY A 663 -20.57 18.03 18.99
CA GLY A 663 -20.32 17.72 17.58
C GLY A 663 -21.40 18.29 16.65
N GLY A 664 -21.93 19.47 16.98
CA GLY A 664 -23.01 20.13 16.25
C GLY A 664 -24.41 19.85 16.82
N THR A 665 -24.62 18.70 17.46
CA THR A 665 -25.86 18.41 18.18
C THR A 665 -25.99 19.29 19.41
N ALA A 666 -27.03 20.14 19.44
CA ALA A 666 -27.26 21.08 20.54
C ALA A 666 -28.03 20.42 21.70
N LYS A 667 -27.39 20.31 22.87
CA LYS A 667 -28.03 19.86 24.12
C LYS A 667 -28.28 21.06 25.03
N ARG A 668 -29.46 21.16 25.64
CA ARG A 668 -29.78 22.23 26.60
C ARG A 668 -28.69 22.35 27.66
N ALA A 669 -28.23 23.56 27.90
CA ALA A 669 -27.31 23.90 28.96
C ALA A 669 -28.10 24.31 30.22
N ASP A 670 -27.51 24.05 31.38
CA ASP A 670 -28.12 24.35 32.68
C ASP A 670 -27.75 25.74 33.20
N TYR A 671 -26.67 26.34 32.66
CA TYR A 671 -26.08 27.59 33.16
C TYR A 671 -25.70 28.55 32.03
N GLU A 672 -25.37 29.78 32.40
CA GLU A 672 -24.76 30.78 31.52
C GLU A 672 -23.29 30.42 31.18
N PRO A 673 -22.73 30.88 30.05
CA PRO A 673 -21.34 30.63 29.64
C PRO A 673 -20.27 30.88 30.73
N GLU A 674 -20.45 31.90 31.57
CA GLU A 674 -19.52 32.30 32.64
C GLU A 674 -19.30 31.19 33.67
N TYR A 675 -20.35 30.42 33.97
CA TYR A 675 -20.25 29.27 34.87
C TYR A 675 -19.30 28.21 34.31
N TYR A 676 -19.45 27.90 33.01
CA TYR A 676 -18.63 26.90 32.34
C TYR A 676 -17.17 27.33 32.26
N TYR A 677 -16.89 28.60 31.92
CA TYR A 677 -15.53 29.14 31.91
C TYR A 677 -14.85 29.07 33.28
N THR A 678 -15.57 29.47 34.34
CA THR A 678 -15.07 29.48 35.72
C THR A 678 -14.69 28.07 36.19
N ASN A 679 -15.50 27.06 35.84
CA ASN A 679 -15.34 25.69 36.31
C ASN A 679 -14.60 24.77 35.33
N MET A 680 -14.10 25.30 34.20
CA MET A 680 -13.53 24.51 33.11
C MET A 680 -12.32 23.67 33.54
N ASP A 681 -11.38 24.23 34.31
CA ASP A 681 -10.19 23.49 34.76
C ASP A 681 -10.58 22.29 35.64
N LYS A 682 -11.54 22.50 36.55
CA LYS A 682 -12.07 21.44 37.42
C LYS A 682 -12.78 20.35 36.60
N GLN A 683 -13.52 20.73 35.56
CA GLN A 683 -14.19 19.79 34.67
C GLN A 683 -13.18 18.92 33.92
N ILE A 684 -12.14 19.56 33.37
CA ILE A 684 -11.05 18.90 32.65
C ILE A 684 -10.36 17.88 33.56
N ASP A 685 -10.00 18.29 34.77
CA ASP A 685 -9.33 17.43 35.76
C ASP A 685 -10.16 16.21 36.15
N ILE A 686 -11.45 16.41 36.43
CA ILE A 686 -12.36 15.33 36.83
C ILE A 686 -12.50 14.28 35.73
N ILE A 687 -12.45 14.68 34.46
CA ILE A 687 -12.53 13.75 33.33
C ILE A 687 -11.16 13.12 33.03
N LEU A 688 -10.13 13.93 32.80
CA LEU A 688 -8.86 13.46 32.26
C LEU A 688 -8.08 12.58 33.25
N LYS A 689 -8.14 12.87 34.56
CA LYS A 689 -7.42 12.06 35.56
C LYS A 689 -7.79 10.57 35.52
N PRO A 690 -9.08 10.18 35.65
CA PRO A 690 -9.47 8.78 35.50
C PRO A 690 -9.38 8.28 34.05
N TYR A 691 -9.69 9.12 33.06
CA TYR A 691 -9.67 8.70 31.66
C TYR A 691 -8.26 8.38 31.16
N ASN A 692 -7.22 9.09 31.60
CA ASN A 692 -5.84 8.79 31.20
C ASN A 692 -5.43 7.36 31.60
N LYS A 693 -5.79 6.90 32.81
CA LYS A 693 -5.52 5.53 33.26
C LYS A 693 -6.25 4.49 32.40
N TYR A 694 -7.49 4.79 32.05
CA TYR A 694 -8.30 3.95 31.16
C TYR A 694 -7.71 3.93 29.73
N PHE A 695 -7.30 5.08 29.22
CA PHE A 695 -6.69 5.23 27.89
C PHE A 695 -5.34 4.50 27.80
N GLU A 696 -4.54 4.46 28.87
CA GLU A 696 -3.31 3.66 28.92
C GLU A 696 -3.60 2.16 28.71
N LEU A 697 -4.69 1.64 29.31
CA LEU A 697 -5.12 0.27 29.06
C LEU A 697 -5.55 0.07 27.61
N GLN A 698 -6.39 0.96 27.07
CA GLN A 698 -6.81 0.88 25.67
C GLN A 698 -5.61 0.93 24.71
N SER A 699 -4.62 1.78 25.02
CA SER A 699 -3.40 1.91 24.23
C SER A 699 -2.56 0.63 24.24
N LYS A 700 -2.49 -0.08 25.36
CA LYS A 700 -1.81 -1.40 25.43
C LYS A 700 -2.53 -2.45 24.59
N VAL A 701 -3.86 -2.46 24.62
CA VAL A 701 -4.70 -3.34 23.78
C VAL A 701 -4.47 -3.03 22.31
N ALA A 702 -4.61 -1.75 21.92
CA ALA A 702 -4.42 -1.28 20.54
C ALA A 702 -3.04 -1.65 19.98
N LYS A 703 -1.97 -1.40 20.74
CA LYS A 703 -0.59 -1.75 20.33
C LYS A 703 -0.41 -3.24 20.11
N TYR A 704 -1.01 -4.06 20.98
CA TYR A 704 -0.94 -5.50 20.81
C TYR A 704 -1.66 -5.95 19.54
N ILE A 705 -2.86 -5.43 19.28
CA ILE A 705 -3.61 -5.70 18.05
C ILE A 705 -2.81 -5.28 16.81
N GLN A 706 -2.20 -4.10 16.82
CA GLN A 706 -1.32 -3.64 15.74
C GLN A 706 -0.11 -4.56 15.54
N SER A 707 0.49 -5.06 16.62
CA SER A 707 1.65 -5.95 16.54
C SER A 707 1.37 -7.30 15.90
N ILE A 708 0.10 -7.75 15.91
CA ILE A 708 -0.34 -8.98 15.23
C ILE A 708 -0.98 -8.70 13.86
N GLY A 709 -0.97 -7.45 13.39
CA GLY A 709 -1.43 -7.04 12.06
C GLY A 709 -2.85 -6.45 12.00
N GLY A 710 -3.53 -6.27 13.14
CA GLY A 710 -4.85 -5.63 13.21
C GLY A 710 -4.78 -4.10 13.25
N SER A 711 -5.94 -3.45 13.19
CA SER A 711 -6.08 -1.98 13.11
C SER A 711 -5.67 -1.25 14.39
N GLY A 712 -6.17 -1.69 15.54
CA GLY A 712 -5.95 -1.08 16.85
C GLY A 712 -6.63 0.28 17.04
N ILE A 713 -7.54 0.70 16.15
CA ILE A 713 -8.23 2.00 16.26
C ILE A 713 -9.06 2.06 17.55
N ILE A 714 -8.83 3.09 18.36
CA ILE A 714 -9.62 3.33 19.58
C ILE A 714 -10.78 4.27 19.25
N HIS A 715 -12.02 3.82 19.48
CA HIS A 715 -13.20 4.68 19.45
C HIS A 715 -14.10 4.48 20.66
N GLY A 716 -14.03 5.44 21.57
CA GLY A 716 -14.76 5.41 22.82
C GLY A 716 -14.23 4.32 23.74
N ALA A 717 -14.99 3.24 23.90
CA ALA A 717 -14.62 2.08 24.70
C ALA A 717 -14.25 0.85 23.85
N ILE A 718 -14.12 1.02 22.54
CA ILE A 718 -13.87 -0.07 21.60
C ILE A 718 -12.48 0.09 21.00
N VAL A 719 -11.77 -1.01 20.83
CA VAL A 719 -10.53 -1.12 20.06
C VAL A 719 -10.79 -2.06 18.88
N ASP A 720 -10.62 -1.55 17.66
CA ASP A 720 -10.90 -2.32 16.44
C ASP A 720 -9.76 -3.28 16.13
N ILE A 721 -10.12 -4.52 15.76
CA ILE A 721 -9.20 -5.51 15.18
C ILE A 721 -9.22 -5.35 13.67
N ASP A 722 -10.42 -5.36 13.09
CA ASP A 722 -10.72 -5.02 11.70
C ASP A 722 -12.08 -4.29 11.63
N PHE A 723 -12.73 -4.30 10.46
CA PHE A 723 -14.02 -3.63 10.27
C PHE A 723 -15.18 -4.27 11.06
N TYR A 724 -15.21 -5.60 11.21
CA TYR A 724 -16.29 -6.34 11.86
C TYR A 724 -15.93 -6.82 13.27
N ASN A 725 -14.64 -6.89 13.59
CA ASN A 725 -14.13 -7.54 14.77
C ASN A 725 -13.48 -6.53 15.70
N HIS A 726 -13.85 -6.60 16.98
CA HIS A 726 -13.52 -5.56 17.94
C HIS A 726 -13.24 -6.11 19.34
N ILE A 727 -12.63 -5.30 20.18
CA ILE A 727 -12.49 -5.53 21.62
C ILE A 727 -13.17 -4.38 22.36
N TYR A 728 -14.22 -4.68 23.10
CA TYR A 728 -14.79 -3.74 24.05
C TYR A 728 -13.97 -3.76 25.35
N VAL A 729 -13.38 -2.61 25.68
CA VAL A 729 -12.63 -2.39 26.92
C VAL A 729 -13.62 -1.89 27.97
N TYR A 730 -14.02 -2.74 28.90
CA TYR A 730 -14.95 -2.35 29.96
C TYR A 730 -14.26 -1.38 30.93
N PRO A 731 -14.96 -0.39 31.52
CA PRO A 731 -14.36 0.57 32.47
C PRO A 731 -13.64 -0.04 33.69
N ASN A 732 -13.93 -1.30 34.04
CA ASN A 732 -13.26 -2.04 35.12
C ASN A 732 -11.98 -2.77 34.66
N GLY A 733 -11.61 -2.64 33.38
CA GLY A 733 -10.44 -3.27 32.77
C GLY A 733 -10.70 -4.62 32.08
N LYS A 734 -11.91 -5.18 32.16
CA LYS A 734 -12.27 -6.41 31.45
C LYS A 734 -12.26 -6.18 29.94
N LEU A 735 -11.61 -7.07 29.20
CA LEU A 735 -11.66 -7.09 27.74
C LEU A 735 -12.74 -8.04 27.25
N ILE A 736 -13.55 -7.59 26.30
CA ILE A 736 -14.66 -8.38 25.74
C ILE A 736 -14.51 -8.35 24.21
N PRO A 737 -13.88 -9.38 23.62
CA PRO A 737 -13.81 -9.53 22.18
C PRO A 737 -15.20 -9.83 21.60
N TYR A 738 -15.57 -9.19 20.50
CA TYR A 738 -16.84 -9.42 19.82
C TYR A 738 -16.75 -9.15 18.32
N SER A 739 -17.54 -9.88 17.54
CA SER A 739 -17.80 -9.59 16.14
C SER A 739 -19.16 -8.92 15.98
N ALA A 740 -19.31 -7.97 15.07
CA ALA A 740 -20.52 -7.17 14.89
C ALA A 740 -20.78 -6.85 13.42
N GLN A 741 -21.95 -7.26 12.91
CA GLN A 741 -22.42 -6.83 11.59
C GLN A 741 -23.06 -5.44 11.66
N ASP A 742 -23.71 -5.13 12.79
CA ASP A 742 -24.30 -3.83 13.08
C ASP A 742 -24.38 -3.61 14.60
N ILE A 743 -24.95 -2.47 15.01
CA ILE A 743 -25.05 -2.10 16.42
C ILE A 743 -25.94 -3.04 17.25
N ILE A 744 -26.81 -3.82 16.62
CA ILE A 744 -27.72 -4.78 17.25
C ILE A 744 -27.09 -6.18 17.20
N ASN A 745 -26.71 -6.67 16.03
CA ASN A 745 -26.27 -8.04 15.79
C ASN A 745 -24.79 -8.25 16.14
N LYS A 746 -24.53 -8.80 17.33
CA LYS A 746 -23.17 -9.03 17.85
C LYS A 746 -22.99 -10.43 18.40
N GLU A 747 -21.81 -10.99 18.19
CA GLU A 747 -21.35 -12.24 18.76
C GLU A 747 -20.20 -11.98 19.73
N ILE A 748 -20.44 -12.22 21.02
CA ILE A 748 -19.41 -12.07 22.05
C ILE A 748 -18.62 -13.37 22.15
N TYR A 749 -17.31 -13.19 22.16
CA TYR A 749 -16.33 -14.25 22.30
C TYR A 749 -15.77 -14.28 23.72
N SER A 750 -15.44 -15.48 24.17
CA SER A 750 -14.88 -15.70 25.50
C SER A 750 -13.49 -15.08 25.67
N ASP A 751 -12.67 -15.15 24.63
CA ASP A 751 -11.33 -14.60 24.58
C ASP A 751 -10.95 -14.17 23.16
N LEU A 752 -9.80 -13.50 23.06
CA LEU A 752 -9.31 -12.96 21.78
C LEU A 752 -8.88 -14.08 20.83
N SER A 753 -8.37 -15.20 21.36
CA SER A 753 -7.90 -16.33 20.58
C SER A 753 -9.03 -16.92 19.74
N ILE A 754 -10.18 -17.20 20.36
CA ILE A 754 -11.34 -17.82 19.69
C ILE A 754 -11.94 -16.85 18.65
N LEU A 755 -12.01 -15.55 18.97
CA LEU A 755 -12.46 -14.56 17.99
C LEU A 755 -11.54 -14.54 16.77
N LEU A 756 -10.23 -14.47 16.98
CA LEU A 756 -9.27 -14.42 15.87
C LEU A 756 -9.29 -15.73 15.07
N GLU A 757 -9.38 -16.88 15.74
CA GLU A 757 -9.45 -18.18 15.08
C GLU A 757 -10.69 -18.32 14.18
N GLU A 758 -11.87 -17.87 14.64
CA GLU A 758 -13.11 -17.96 13.86
C GLU A 758 -13.26 -16.84 12.81
N GLN A 759 -12.93 -15.60 13.16
CA GLN A 759 -13.28 -14.42 12.37
C GLN A 759 -12.07 -13.76 11.68
N CYS A 760 -10.85 -13.96 12.20
CA CYS A 760 -9.63 -13.34 11.66
C CYS A 760 -8.47 -14.35 11.50
N PRO A 761 -8.61 -15.45 10.74
CA PRO A 761 -7.63 -16.56 10.77
C PRO A 761 -6.20 -16.14 10.44
N LYS A 762 -6.02 -15.12 9.58
CA LYS A 762 -4.69 -14.55 9.26
C LYS A 762 -4.04 -13.89 10.47
N LEU A 763 -4.78 -13.10 11.25
CA LEU A 763 -4.30 -12.47 12.48
C LEU A 763 -4.08 -13.50 13.59
N TYR A 764 -4.83 -14.59 13.60
CA TYR A 764 -4.65 -15.68 14.55
C TYR A 764 -3.27 -16.33 14.45
N LEU A 765 -2.74 -16.51 13.23
CA LEU A 765 -1.38 -17.04 13.02
C LEU A 765 -0.30 -16.14 13.65
N ASN A 766 -0.45 -14.82 13.51
CA ASN A 766 0.44 -13.84 14.14
C ASN A 766 0.26 -13.83 15.66
N TYR A 767 -0.97 -13.98 16.15
CA TYR A 767 -1.28 -14.09 17.57
C TYR A 767 -0.59 -15.30 18.22
N GLN A 768 -0.62 -16.47 17.57
CA GLN A 768 0.02 -17.70 18.07
C GLN A 768 1.55 -17.61 18.18
N SER A 769 2.18 -16.83 17.31
CA SER A 769 3.64 -16.60 17.32
C SER A 769 4.07 -15.45 18.23
N SER A 770 3.12 -14.69 18.78
CA SER A 770 3.37 -13.55 19.67
C SER A 770 3.38 -13.95 21.14
N GLN A 771 4.09 -13.18 21.97
CA GLN A 771 3.98 -13.31 23.42
C GLN A 771 2.68 -12.64 23.88
N VAL A 772 1.62 -13.43 24.06
CA VAL A 772 0.30 -12.95 24.49
C VAL A 772 0.40 -12.23 25.85
N PRO A 773 0.03 -10.94 25.95
CA PRO A 773 0.00 -10.22 27.21
C PRO A 773 -0.96 -10.89 28.20
N LYS A 774 -0.59 -10.93 29.49
CA LYS A 774 -1.45 -11.46 30.58
C LYS A 774 -2.86 -10.88 30.58
N LEU A 775 -3.03 -9.66 30.08
CA LEU A 775 -4.30 -8.96 29.93
C LEU A 775 -5.34 -9.73 29.07
N PHE A 776 -4.90 -10.58 28.14
CA PHE A 776 -5.78 -11.34 27.23
C PHE A 776 -6.04 -12.78 27.69
N GLN A 777 -5.53 -13.19 28.86
CA GLN A 777 -5.73 -14.54 29.39
C GLN A 777 -7.07 -14.63 30.13
N SER A 778 -8.02 -15.41 29.60
CA SER A 778 -9.28 -15.73 30.28
C SER A 778 -9.63 -17.21 30.17
N ASN A 779 -10.15 -17.80 31.26
CA ASN A 779 -10.45 -19.24 31.39
C ASN A 779 -11.96 -19.53 31.40
N ILE A 780 -12.70 -19.12 30.37
CA ILE A 780 -14.14 -19.43 30.28
C ILE A 780 -14.50 -19.71 28.82
N SER A 781 -15.20 -20.81 28.54
CA SER A 781 -15.50 -21.30 27.19
C SER A 781 -16.98 -21.12 26.84
N ILE A 782 -17.42 -19.93 26.41
CA ILE A 782 -18.77 -19.73 25.86
C ILE A 782 -18.81 -18.57 24.84
N LYS A 783 -19.21 -18.87 23.60
CA LYS A 783 -19.66 -17.92 22.57
C LYS A 783 -21.15 -17.55 22.81
N LYS A 784 -21.52 -16.28 22.77
CA LYS A 784 -22.91 -15.83 23.05
C LYS A 784 -23.37 -14.69 22.15
N THR A 785 -24.56 -14.82 21.57
CA THR A 785 -25.25 -13.74 20.86
C THR A 785 -25.65 -12.61 21.82
N TYR A 786 -25.37 -11.36 21.46
CA TYR A 786 -25.64 -10.17 22.26
C TYR A 786 -26.38 -9.10 21.45
N LEU A 787 -27.68 -8.93 21.73
CA LEU A 787 -28.56 -8.05 20.95
C LEU A 787 -28.74 -6.65 21.56
N ASP A 788 -28.27 -6.40 22.79
CA ASP A 788 -28.39 -5.09 23.43
C ASP A 788 -27.40 -4.07 22.81
N THR A 789 -27.73 -2.78 22.91
CA THR A 789 -26.96 -1.64 22.38
C THR A 789 -26.30 -0.82 23.49
N ASP A 790 -26.46 -1.22 24.75
CA ASP A 790 -25.92 -0.56 25.95
C ASP A 790 -24.38 -0.33 25.93
N ILE A 791 -23.60 -1.23 25.32
CA ILE A 791 -22.15 -1.09 25.14
C ILE A 791 -21.81 0.20 24.37
N TYR A 792 -22.63 0.56 23.37
CA TYR A 792 -22.46 1.77 22.58
C TYR A 792 -22.87 3.02 23.36
N ARG A 793 -23.82 2.92 24.28
CA ARG A 793 -24.17 4.04 25.18
C ARG A 793 -23.00 4.38 26.11
N VAL A 794 -22.32 3.38 26.65
CA VAL A 794 -21.10 3.57 27.47
C VAL A 794 -19.95 4.05 26.59
N SER A 795 -19.74 3.42 25.43
CA SER A 795 -18.70 3.81 24.47
C SER A 795 -18.84 5.28 24.04
N ASN A 796 -20.06 5.75 23.78
CA ASN A 796 -20.33 7.15 23.43
C ASN A 796 -19.96 8.15 24.54
N LYS A 797 -20.09 7.75 25.82
CA LYS A 797 -19.59 8.57 26.94
C LYS A 797 -18.07 8.59 26.96
N MET A 798 -17.42 7.44 26.80
CA MET A 798 -15.96 7.35 26.71
C MET A 798 -15.42 8.13 25.50
N ARG A 799 -16.11 8.10 24.36
CA ARG A 799 -15.76 8.87 23.16
C ARG A 799 -15.79 10.37 23.43
N SER A 800 -16.70 10.82 24.30
CA SER A 800 -16.75 12.24 24.70
C SER A 800 -15.54 12.63 25.57
N MET A 801 -15.02 11.72 26.39
CA MET A 801 -13.77 11.91 27.14
C MET A 801 -12.54 11.81 26.23
N GLN A 802 -12.57 10.91 25.23
CA GLN A 802 -11.56 10.78 24.20
C GLN A 802 -11.37 12.09 23.42
N TYR A 803 -12.46 12.75 22.99
CA TYR A 803 -12.38 14.06 22.33
C TYR A 803 -11.74 15.14 23.22
N LEU A 804 -11.97 15.08 24.53
CA LEU A 804 -11.29 15.98 25.46
C LEU A 804 -9.79 15.70 25.53
N LYS A 805 -9.40 14.42 25.55
CA LYS A 805 -8.00 13.99 25.61
C LYS A 805 -7.23 14.26 24.32
N GLU A 806 -7.82 13.96 23.16
CA GLU A 806 -7.12 13.99 21.87
C GLU A 806 -7.27 15.31 21.12
N CYS A 807 -8.38 16.00 21.31
CA CYS A 807 -8.69 17.21 20.55
C CYS A 807 -8.85 18.46 21.43
N ASN A 808 -8.73 18.33 22.75
CA ASN A 808 -8.97 19.38 23.74
C ASN A 808 -10.40 19.97 23.67
N VAL A 809 -11.39 19.17 23.25
CA VAL A 809 -12.79 19.63 23.13
C VAL A 809 -13.69 18.95 24.17
N ILE A 810 -14.30 19.77 25.03
CA ILE A 810 -15.33 19.33 25.96
C ILE A 810 -16.65 19.19 25.20
N ARG A 811 -17.21 17.98 25.19
CA ARG A 811 -18.48 17.65 24.53
C ARG A 811 -19.63 17.36 25.50
N GLU A 812 -19.31 17.06 26.74
CA GLU A 812 -20.27 16.81 27.82
C GLU A 812 -19.79 17.45 29.13
N TRP A 813 -20.74 17.89 29.95
CA TRP A 813 -20.46 18.57 31.21
C TRP A 813 -21.01 17.77 32.38
N THR A 814 -20.21 17.55 33.42
CA THR A 814 -20.57 16.67 34.56
C THR A 814 -20.61 17.39 35.91
N ILE A 815 -19.93 18.52 36.07
CA ILE A 815 -20.03 19.30 37.31
C ILE A 815 -21.40 19.95 37.43
N GLN A 816 -22.18 19.46 38.40
CA GLN A 816 -23.35 20.15 38.90
C GLN A 816 -22.96 20.97 40.15
N PRO A 817 -23.42 22.22 40.29
CA PRO A 817 -23.31 22.95 41.54
C PRO A 817 -24.04 22.19 42.63
N LYS A 818 -23.45 22.11 43.83
CA LYS A 818 -24.20 21.70 45.01
C LYS A 818 -25.30 22.74 45.22
N LEU A 819 -26.56 22.37 44.99
CA LEU A 819 -27.70 23.15 45.47
C LEU A 819 -27.59 23.21 47.00
N VAL A 820 -27.06 24.31 47.53
CA VAL A 820 -27.33 24.67 48.92
C VAL A 820 -28.82 24.94 48.95
N LYS A 821 -29.60 23.98 49.43
CA LYS A 821 -31.00 24.23 49.77
C LYS A 821 -30.98 25.39 50.76
N SER A 822 -31.33 26.59 50.31
CA SER A 822 -31.75 27.63 51.24
C SER A 822 -32.92 27.02 52.00
N LYS A 823 -32.74 26.79 53.29
CA LYS A 823 -33.88 26.56 54.17
C LYS A 823 -34.76 27.79 53.98
N LYS A 824 -35.89 27.63 53.30
CA LYS A 824 -36.98 28.61 53.34
C LYS A 824 -37.25 28.86 54.82
N LYS A 825 -37.05 30.10 55.27
CA LYS A 825 -37.76 30.65 56.42
C LYS A 825 -39.12 31.11 55.92
#